data_AF-A0A1Q9G6W2-F1
#
_entry.id   AF-A0A1Q9G6W2-F1
#
_cell.length_a   1.000
_cell.length_b   1.000
_cell.length_c   1.000
_cell.angle_alpha   90.00
_cell.angle_beta   90.00
_cell.angle_gamma   90.00
#
_symmetry.space_group_name_H-M   'P 1'
#
loop_
_entity.id
_entity.type
_entity.pdbx_description
1 polymer ?
#
loop_
_entity_poly.entity_id
_entity_poly.type
_entity_poly.pdbx_seq_one_letter_code
_entity_poly.pdbx_strand_id
1 'polypeptide(L)'
;MKKPLIDLLKNIDSQSVVPSSIEKPGFLSDYEFSLYHIKEVTFDEDSPRKEAFENVLNSLSLEGIIFTYLLVGDKNGVSFYFGIAKDKQYKKSLILEVDDIGDTILKPAIEGNFRGSVVEKLGKKQRRAVKDTLTNFQNVAKLEGVPSVNEENEEFQGVDRLVDIMSGDDFCLAIMADPLSLLEITAIENHLHSIYDKLLPISKQSIQTGENTSKTKGRTEGSSTSKATGTNDSLNITTNEGTSDTTTKGTSEGSGKSTSKSRAEGTTEGRSEGKTKGTSITNTTGDTLSSSTSEQTSSSNSSTREFSDKTVQEWLTYIDDVLLKRVQYGKNKGLYLTNIYLFSNATGTVLKLGNTARSLFAGGDTNKSPLSFKKVTDLQEIQTIQSFQFPMLKSDGNKQIESTKDSQKQLDLLLSKSPFDNFLGNWLSTNELSVVAGLPQKEVVGLTLKEEVEFGLNITQKTEESNKLFLGSLVKSGLPQEIDIHIDKRDLDKHTFIAGVTGSGKTTTCHRLLESAQMPFLVIEPAKTEYRVLTKKNKNILIFTLGNDNVAPFRLNPFEFFPHENITSRVDMIKASIESAFDMEAAIPQLIEAAIYKCYEDKGWNIATSKNSRYENPFADGIYAFPTLSDLVKMTEKVVSEQGFDERLKQDYIGSIKARLQGLLIGSKGQMLDTARSIDFKDLATKNVILELEEIRNPSEKSLVMGFILANLNEAIRANYEAFRTRGERFRHITLIEEAHRLLSKFEPGDSQNKKQGVEVFADMLAEVRKYGEALIIVDQIPNKLTPEVLKNTNTKIIHKLFAKDDKEAVGNTMALSDEQKDFLSNLEPGRVILSSTGINKPLQVQIKELISTTNEKDVAPSEIRNIALSYYGENYKRGLIQGLEFFNQKPSNEDVHQFLQGNIAACWFESVRERKASEALLHYLNILDNDFMVSYILTACYVDSDEVDKAHQRERLIQYFIGLKSESEMRMNINCVNAFRKNLK
;
A
#
# COMPACT_ATOMS: atom_id res chain seq x y z
N MET A 1 33.96 53.40 -25.38
CA MET A 1 32.63 54.02 -25.28
C MET A 1 31.61 52.92 -25.00
N LYS A 2 30.47 53.22 -24.38
CA LYS A 2 29.36 52.25 -24.28
C LYS A 2 28.62 52.20 -25.62
N LYS A 3 28.32 51.00 -26.12
CA LYS A 3 27.46 50.81 -27.30
C LYS A 3 26.00 51.08 -26.92
N PRO A 4 25.16 51.65 -27.81
CA PRO A 4 23.71 51.73 -27.58
C PRO A 4 23.08 50.34 -27.62
N LEU A 5 21.93 50.16 -26.96
CA LEU A 5 21.24 48.87 -26.88
C LEU A 5 20.97 48.23 -28.26
N ILE A 6 20.59 49.03 -29.27
CA ILE A 6 20.30 48.51 -30.61
C ILE A 6 21.52 47.86 -31.28
N ASP A 7 22.74 48.37 -31.03
CA ASP A 7 23.98 47.77 -31.56
C ASP A 7 24.32 46.48 -30.82
N LEU A 8 23.95 46.37 -29.54
CA LEU A 8 24.12 45.16 -28.75
C LEU A 8 23.14 44.07 -29.19
N LEU A 9 21.85 44.40 -29.36
CA LEU A 9 20.78 43.49 -29.79
C LEU A 9 21.00 42.91 -31.20
N LYS A 10 21.73 43.63 -32.06
CA LYS A 10 22.10 43.20 -33.43
C LYS A 10 23.42 42.44 -33.51
N ASN A 11 24.24 42.46 -32.47
CA ASN A 11 25.60 41.88 -32.48
C ASN A 11 25.88 41.12 -31.17
N ILE A 12 24.96 40.24 -30.77
CA ILE A 12 25.04 39.51 -29.49
C ILE A 12 26.24 38.56 -29.48
N ASP A 13 26.43 37.79 -30.55
CA ASP A 13 27.50 36.80 -30.69
C ASP A 13 28.92 37.41 -30.75
N SER A 14 29.03 38.74 -30.89
CA SER A 14 30.31 39.43 -31.08
C SER A 14 30.96 39.93 -29.79
N GLN A 15 30.41 39.59 -28.61
CA GLN A 15 30.76 40.25 -27.35
C GLN A 15 31.73 39.41 -26.49
N SER A 16 32.98 39.85 -26.41
CA SER A 16 33.91 39.40 -25.37
C SER A 16 33.60 40.12 -24.04
N VAL A 17 33.13 39.36 -23.05
CA VAL A 17 32.91 39.87 -21.69
C VAL A 17 34.27 40.03 -20.99
N VAL A 18 34.56 41.25 -20.50
CA VAL A 18 35.74 41.51 -19.68
C VAL A 18 35.53 40.90 -18.28
N PRO A 19 36.47 40.10 -17.74
CA PRO A 19 36.29 39.51 -16.42
C PRO A 19 36.30 40.55 -15.30
N SER A 20 35.15 40.83 -14.71
CA SER A 20 35.03 41.49 -13.40
C SER A 20 35.36 40.47 -12.30
N SER A 21 36.26 40.82 -11.37
CA SER A 21 36.71 39.85 -10.36
C SER A 21 35.59 39.53 -9.36
N ILE A 22 35.40 38.25 -9.06
CA ILE A 22 34.35 37.78 -8.15
C ILE A 22 34.70 38.10 -6.68
N GLU A 23 33.70 38.26 -5.81
CA GLU A 23 33.85 38.49 -4.37
C GLU A 23 34.32 37.23 -3.63
N LYS A 24 34.62 37.35 -2.33
CA LYS A 24 35.04 36.18 -1.54
C LYS A 24 33.83 35.34 -1.10
N PRO A 25 33.93 34.00 -1.10
CA PRO A 25 32.85 33.11 -0.70
C PRO A 25 32.41 33.34 0.76
N GLY A 26 31.09 33.38 0.98
CA GLY A 26 30.48 33.33 2.31
C GLY A 26 30.40 31.89 2.82
N PHE A 27 31.27 31.48 3.73
CA PHE A 27 31.25 30.12 4.25
C PHE A 27 30.10 29.89 5.24
N LEU A 28 29.23 28.93 4.94
CA LEU A 28 28.17 28.46 5.84
C LEU A 28 28.69 27.54 6.95
N SER A 29 28.21 27.78 8.18
CA SER A 29 28.37 26.89 9.34
C SER A 29 27.44 25.67 9.23
N ASP A 30 27.72 24.61 9.99
CA ASP A 30 26.96 23.35 9.96
C ASP A 30 25.46 23.47 10.33
N TYR A 31 25.02 24.60 10.89
CA TYR A 31 23.63 24.93 11.26
C TYR A 31 22.97 25.95 10.32
N GLU A 32 23.71 26.48 9.34
CA GLU A 32 23.23 27.48 8.38
C GLU A 32 22.81 26.86 7.04
N PHE A 33 22.78 25.52 6.95
CA PHE A 33 22.20 24.78 5.83
C PHE A 33 21.62 23.43 6.26
N SER A 34 20.54 23.02 5.61
CA SER A 34 19.77 21.80 5.87
C SER A 34 19.62 21.01 4.56
N LEU A 35 19.81 19.70 4.60
CA LEU A 35 19.67 18.80 3.44
C LEU A 35 18.77 17.62 3.80
N TYR A 36 17.91 17.23 2.87
CA TYR A 36 16.92 16.16 2.97
C TYR A 36 17.12 15.21 1.79
N HIS A 37 17.38 13.93 2.07
CA HIS A 37 17.55 12.89 1.08
C HIS A 37 16.17 12.31 0.73
N ILE A 38 15.78 12.39 -0.54
CA ILE A 38 14.59 11.71 -1.04
C ILE A 38 14.96 10.24 -1.28
N LYS A 39 14.34 9.30 -0.56
CA LYS A 39 14.68 7.86 -0.59
C LYS A 39 13.75 7.04 -1.47
N GLU A 40 12.46 7.27 -1.27
CA GLU A 40 11.38 6.62 -1.98
C GLU A 40 10.41 7.72 -2.46
N VAL A 41 9.84 7.55 -3.63
CA VAL A 41 8.79 8.42 -4.18
C VAL A 41 7.65 7.55 -4.66
N THR A 42 6.42 7.91 -4.32
CA THR A 42 5.23 7.19 -4.78
C THR A 42 4.97 7.44 -6.27
N PHE A 43 4.41 6.45 -6.95
CA PHE A 43 4.00 6.51 -8.35
C PHE A 43 2.50 6.29 -8.49
N ASP A 44 1.94 7.15 -9.32
CA ASP A 44 0.55 7.32 -9.71
C ASP A 44 0.65 7.90 -11.13
N GLU A 45 0.02 7.26 -12.11
CA GLU A 45 0.15 7.62 -13.54
C GLU A 45 -0.57 8.94 -13.86
N ASP A 46 -1.65 9.25 -13.13
CA ASP A 46 -2.47 10.46 -13.34
C ASP A 46 -1.93 11.69 -12.58
N SER A 47 -0.86 11.55 -11.79
CA SER A 47 -0.39 12.59 -10.86
C SER A 47 0.66 13.55 -11.49
N PRO A 48 0.35 14.85 -11.64
CA PRO A 48 1.23 15.83 -12.31
C PRO A 48 2.48 16.16 -11.47
N ARG A 49 3.58 15.45 -11.74
CA ARG A 49 4.86 15.55 -11.02
C ARG A 49 5.52 16.93 -11.07
N LYS A 50 5.36 17.65 -12.18
CA LYS A 50 5.99 18.96 -12.40
C LYS A 50 5.33 20.02 -11.50
N GLU A 51 4.02 20.14 -11.59
CA GLU A 51 3.15 21.00 -10.78
C GLU A 51 3.26 20.67 -9.28
N ALA A 52 3.38 19.38 -8.93
CA ALA A 52 3.65 18.94 -7.57
C ALA A 52 4.97 19.55 -7.02
N PHE A 53 6.01 19.67 -7.84
CA PHE A 53 7.26 20.33 -7.44
C PHE A 53 7.21 21.86 -7.54
N GLU A 54 6.46 22.45 -8.47
CA GLU A 54 6.18 23.89 -8.46
C GLU A 54 5.52 24.33 -7.15
N ASN A 55 4.60 23.53 -6.61
CA ASN A 55 3.96 23.78 -5.31
C ASN A 55 4.99 23.72 -4.15
N VAL A 56 5.94 22.78 -4.19
CA VAL A 56 7.05 22.72 -3.22
C VAL A 56 7.86 24.01 -3.30
N LEU A 57 8.28 24.42 -4.50
CA LEU A 57 9.03 25.67 -4.68
C LEU A 57 8.24 26.90 -4.24
N ASN A 58 6.94 26.98 -4.53
CA ASN A 58 6.10 28.13 -4.15
C ASN A 58 5.98 28.27 -2.61
N SER A 59 6.02 27.17 -1.86
CA SER A 59 6.03 27.18 -0.39
C SER A 59 7.31 27.75 0.24
N LEU A 60 8.40 27.86 -0.53
CA LEU A 60 9.73 28.31 -0.08
C LEU A 60 9.98 29.80 -0.38
N SER A 61 8.93 30.57 -0.61
CA SER A 61 8.95 32.01 -0.95
C SER A 61 9.30 32.93 0.24
N LEU A 62 10.39 32.59 0.95
CA LEU A 62 10.90 33.31 2.14
C LEU A 62 12.19 34.06 1.80
N GLU A 63 12.27 35.35 2.15
CA GLU A 63 13.49 36.14 1.98
C GLU A 63 14.67 35.59 2.79
N GLY A 64 15.86 35.56 2.19
CA GLY A 64 17.13 35.25 2.87
C GLY A 64 17.51 33.78 2.94
N ILE A 65 16.79 32.92 2.22
CA ILE A 65 17.13 31.50 2.05
C ILE A 65 17.33 31.14 0.58
N ILE A 66 18.30 30.26 0.32
CA ILE A 66 18.62 29.71 -0.99
C ILE A 66 18.16 28.25 -1.02
N PHE A 67 17.18 27.95 -1.88
CA PHE A 67 16.86 26.57 -2.19
C PHE A 67 18.04 25.89 -2.89
N THR A 68 18.36 24.68 -2.46
CA THR A 68 19.54 23.91 -2.85
C THR A 68 19.08 22.53 -3.32
N TYR A 69 19.15 22.28 -4.63
CA TYR A 69 18.94 20.94 -5.20
C TYR A 69 20.29 20.36 -5.61
N LEU A 70 20.59 19.13 -5.16
CA LEU A 70 21.79 18.38 -5.55
C LEU A 70 21.37 16.99 -6.04
N LEU A 71 21.57 16.73 -7.31
CA LEU A 71 21.64 15.38 -7.86
C LEU A 71 23.12 14.96 -7.82
N VAL A 72 23.46 13.99 -6.96
CA VAL A 72 24.82 13.44 -6.82
C VAL A 72 24.81 12.01 -7.35
N GLY A 73 25.74 11.68 -8.25
CA GLY A 73 25.91 10.33 -8.80
C GLY A 73 27.27 9.73 -8.49
N ASP A 74 27.29 8.42 -8.27
CA ASP A 74 28.48 7.59 -8.13
C ASP A 74 28.30 6.24 -8.87
N LYS A 75 29.21 5.30 -8.62
CA LYS A 75 29.21 3.97 -9.25
C LYS A 75 28.12 3.02 -8.75
N ASN A 76 27.43 3.37 -7.67
CA ASN A 76 26.38 2.58 -7.03
C ASN A 76 24.99 3.08 -7.38
N GLY A 77 24.85 4.35 -7.79
CA GLY A 77 23.59 4.97 -8.20
C GLY A 77 23.63 6.49 -8.09
N VAL A 78 22.46 7.09 -7.89
CA VAL A 78 22.29 8.52 -7.60
C VAL A 78 21.65 8.76 -6.24
N SER A 79 21.74 10.01 -5.76
CA SER A 79 21.06 10.48 -4.56
C SER A 79 20.53 11.89 -4.81
N PHE A 80 19.25 12.09 -4.49
CA PHE A 80 18.55 13.36 -4.63
C PHE A 80 18.50 14.06 -3.28
N TYR A 81 19.15 15.21 -3.17
CA TYR A 81 19.14 16.03 -1.96
C TYR A 81 18.44 17.36 -2.23
N PHE A 82 17.35 17.60 -1.50
CA PHE A 82 16.62 18.85 -1.47
C PHE A 82 17.03 19.61 -0.20
N GLY A 83 17.20 20.92 -0.27
CA GLY A 83 17.81 21.63 0.84
C GLY A 83 17.59 23.12 0.86
N ILE A 84 18.00 23.72 1.97
CA ILE A 84 17.94 25.16 2.21
C ILE A 84 19.29 25.58 2.79
N ALA A 85 19.88 26.62 2.22
CA ALA A 85 21.00 27.35 2.77
C ALA A 85 20.54 28.75 3.20
N LYS A 86 21.09 29.30 4.27
CA LYS A 86 20.94 30.73 4.58
C LYS A 86 21.75 31.56 3.58
N ASP A 87 21.19 32.61 3.02
CA ASP A 87 21.99 33.61 2.32
C ASP A 87 22.83 34.43 3.34
N LYS A 88 24.14 34.52 3.11
CA LYS A 88 25.06 35.35 3.89
C LYS A 88 24.97 36.83 3.55
N GLN A 89 24.38 37.20 2.41
CA GLN A 89 24.22 38.60 2.01
C GLN A 89 22.99 39.25 2.64
N TYR A 90 21.98 38.46 3.02
CA TYR A 90 20.76 38.87 3.67
C TYR A 90 21.05 39.48 5.05
N LYS A 91 20.77 40.79 5.16
CA LYS A 91 21.18 41.61 6.32
C LYS A 91 20.13 41.69 7.44
N LYS A 92 18.94 41.14 7.20
CA LYS A 92 17.87 41.03 8.22
C LYS A 92 18.03 39.70 8.97
N SER A 93 17.37 39.56 10.12
CA SER A 93 17.17 38.26 10.74
C SER A 93 16.24 37.40 9.87
N LEU A 94 16.50 36.09 9.78
CA LEU A 94 15.51 35.13 9.28
C LEU A 94 14.30 35.09 10.24
N ILE A 95 13.14 34.66 9.72
CA ILE A 95 11.89 34.52 10.49
C ILE A 95 11.93 33.26 11.38
N LEU A 96 12.65 32.23 10.93
CA LEU A 96 12.84 30.91 11.56
C LEU A 96 14.31 30.45 11.33
N GLU A 97 14.80 29.46 12.08
CA GLU A 97 16.13 28.89 11.78
C GLU A 97 16.09 27.96 10.56
N VAL A 98 17.24 27.72 9.92
CA VAL A 98 17.31 26.95 8.65
C VAL A 98 16.92 25.48 8.84
N ASP A 99 17.16 24.92 10.04
CA ASP A 99 16.69 23.59 10.40
C ASP A 99 15.17 23.56 10.65
N ASP A 100 14.56 24.63 11.19
CA ASP A 100 13.11 24.76 11.39
C ASP A 100 12.34 24.91 10.07
N ILE A 101 12.80 25.80 9.16
CA ILE A 101 12.18 25.99 7.83
C ILE A 101 12.22 24.67 7.06
N GLY A 102 13.30 23.90 7.21
CA GLY A 102 13.42 22.58 6.62
C GLY A 102 12.39 21.58 7.15
N ASP A 103 12.21 21.52 8.48
CA ASP A 103 11.29 20.54 9.12
C ASP A 103 9.82 20.93 9.06
N THR A 104 9.50 22.22 9.04
CA THR A 104 8.11 22.73 9.09
C THR A 104 7.56 23.14 7.73
N ILE A 105 8.41 23.38 6.73
CA ILE A 105 7.99 23.82 5.39
C ILE A 105 8.52 22.87 4.31
N LEU A 106 9.84 22.76 4.10
CA LEU A 106 10.39 22.00 2.96
C LEU A 106 9.97 20.52 2.99
N LYS A 107 10.27 19.80 4.09
CA LYS A 107 9.95 18.38 4.20
C LYS A 107 8.45 18.11 4.11
N PRO A 108 7.57 18.81 4.87
CA PRO A 108 6.12 18.67 4.72
C PRO A 108 5.57 19.05 3.34
N ALA A 109 6.17 20.02 2.65
CA ALA A 109 5.77 20.36 1.28
C ALA A 109 6.11 19.24 0.30
N ILE A 110 7.29 18.60 0.42
CA ILE A 110 7.66 17.44 -0.38
C ILE A 110 6.71 16.27 -0.06
N GLU A 111 6.58 15.88 1.22
CA GLU A 111 5.75 14.74 1.64
C GLU A 111 4.24 14.94 1.38
N GLY A 112 3.79 16.19 1.27
CA GLY A 112 2.41 16.55 0.95
C GLY A 112 2.07 16.55 -0.54
N ASN A 113 3.01 16.98 -1.41
CA ASN A 113 2.85 16.96 -2.87
C ASN A 113 3.21 15.60 -3.46
N PHE A 114 4.36 15.04 -3.06
CA PHE A 114 4.77 13.67 -3.34
C PHE A 114 4.29 12.75 -2.22
N ARG A 115 2.96 12.58 -2.13
CA ARG A 115 2.29 11.79 -1.08
C ARG A 115 2.90 10.41 -0.94
N GLY A 116 3.42 10.07 0.23
CA GLY A 116 4.02 8.76 0.51
C GLY A 116 5.53 8.67 0.28
N SER A 117 6.16 9.74 -0.22
CA SER A 117 7.61 9.81 -0.32
C SER A 117 8.29 9.72 1.05
N VAL A 118 9.48 9.11 1.08
CA VAL A 118 10.30 8.95 2.29
C VAL A 118 11.42 9.98 2.26
N VAL A 119 11.33 10.99 3.14
CA VAL A 119 12.25 12.15 3.16
C VAL A 119 13.11 12.13 4.44
N GLU A 120 14.38 11.72 4.31
CA GLU A 120 15.35 11.61 5.42
C GLU A 120 16.11 12.94 5.63
N LYS A 121 15.94 13.58 6.80
CA LYS A 121 16.78 14.73 7.18
C LYS A 121 18.22 14.28 7.46
N LEU A 122 19.18 14.86 6.76
CA LEU A 122 20.59 14.53 6.99
C LEU A 122 21.10 15.07 8.33
N GLY A 123 21.65 14.17 9.14
CA GLY A 123 22.40 14.53 10.35
C GLY A 123 23.69 15.28 10.02
N LYS A 124 24.23 15.99 11.02
CA LYS A 124 25.40 16.88 10.88
C LYS A 124 26.59 16.28 10.12
N LYS A 125 26.91 14.99 10.34
CA LYS A 125 27.98 14.28 9.62
C LYS A 125 27.65 14.03 8.15
N GLN A 126 26.41 13.63 7.84
CA GLN A 126 25.94 13.38 6.46
C GLN A 126 25.88 14.69 5.67
N ARG A 127 25.29 15.77 6.24
CA ARG A 127 25.27 17.11 5.64
C ARG A 127 26.66 17.57 5.21
N ARG A 128 27.64 17.39 6.11
CA ARG A 128 29.04 17.75 5.84
C ARG A 128 29.64 16.88 4.74
N ALA A 129 29.45 15.56 4.77
CA ALA A 129 29.98 14.66 3.74
C ALA A 129 29.47 15.02 2.32
N VAL A 130 28.18 15.35 2.16
CA VAL A 130 27.63 15.79 0.86
C VAL A 130 28.29 17.09 0.39
N LYS A 131 28.49 18.07 1.28
CA LYS A 131 29.20 19.33 0.98
C LYS A 131 30.67 19.08 0.63
N ASP A 132 31.36 18.22 1.39
CA ASP A 132 32.76 17.87 1.17
C ASP A 132 32.93 17.17 -0.21
N THR A 133 31.97 16.35 -0.66
CA THR A 133 31.95 15.78 -2.03
C THR A 133 31.98 16.87 -3.11
N LEU A 134 31.20 17.95 -2.98
CA LEU A 134 31.28 19.09 -3.92
C LEU A 134 32.66 19.77 -3.90
N THR A 135 33.37 19.79 -2.76
CA THR A 135 34.73 20.36 -2.69
C THR A 135 35.81 19.49 -3.33
N ASN A 136 35.58 18.18 -3.45
CA ASN A 136 36.55 17.23 -4.02
C ASN A 136 36.55 17.19 -5.56
N PHE A 137 35.46 17.62 -6.23
CA PHE A 137 35.36 17.58 -7.69
C PHE A 137 36.28 18.59 -8.37
N GLN A 138 37.17 18.09 -9.24
CA GLN A 138 38.24 18.88 -9.87
C GLN A 138 37.81 19.69 -11.11
N ASN A 139 36.74 19.29 -11.79
CA ASN A 139 36.24 19.97 -12.98
C ASN A 139 34.84 20.53 -12.70
N VAL A 140 34.69 21.85 -12.94
CA VAL A 140 33.43 22.58 -12.76
C VAL A 140 33.03 23.26 -14.07
N ALA A 141 31.76 23.18 -14.40
CA ALA A 141 31.12 23.94 -15.47
C ALA A 141 29.79 24.52 -14.99
N LYS A 142 29.22 25.41 -15.79
CA LYS A 142 27.96 26.08 -15.54
C LYS A 142 27.06 25.95 -16.76
N LEU A 143 25.75 25.85 -16.50
CA LEU A 143 24.69 25.97 -17.50
C LEU A 143 24.09 27.38 -17.36
N GLU A 144 24.23 28.23 -18.37
CA GLU A 144 23.72 29.63 -18.39
C GLU A 144 22.65 29.78 -19.48
N GLY A 145 21.54 30.44 -19.18
CA GLY A 145 20.36 30.56 -20.04
C GLY A 145 19.07 30.15 -19.32
N VAL A 146 18.01 29.89 -20.08
CA VAL A 146 16.69 29.48 -19.56
C VAL A 146 16.25 28.16 -20.23
N PRO A 147 15.77 27.16 -19.45
CA PRO A 147 15.10 25.98 -19.99
C PRO A 147 13.85 26.32 -20.82
N SER A 148 13.40 25.38 -21.65
CA SER A 148 12.06 25.39 -22.28
C SER A 148 11.26 24.19 -21.81
N VAL A 149 9.95 24.40 -21.63
CA VAL A 149 8.98 23.47 -21.06
C VAL A 149 8.11 22.95 -22.21
N ASN A 150 8.12 21.65 -22.46
CA ASN A 150 7.37 21.02 -23.54
C ASN A 150 6.13 20.31 -23.00
N GLU A 151 5.03 21.05 -22.86
CA GLU A 151 3.74 20.57 -22.33
C GLU A 151 3.17 19.37 -23.11
N GLU A 152 3.53 19.18 -24.39
CA GLU A 152 3.09 18.03 -25.20
C GLU A 152 3.94 16.76 -24.99
N ASN A 153 5.13 16.85 -24.40
CA ASN A 153 6.10 15.74 -24.33
C ASN A 153 6.89 15.73 -22.99
N GLU A 154 6.22 15.93 -21.85
CA GLU A 154 6.91 15.97 -20.54
C GLU A 154 7.68 14.69 -20.20
N GLU A 155 7.24 13.53 -20.72
CA GLU A 155 7.97 12.24 -20.67
C GLU A 155 9.40 12.30 -21.23
N PHE A 156 9.72 13.30 -22.06
CA PHE A 156 10.99 13.44 -22.76
C PHE A 156 11.96 14.42 -22.10
N GLN A 157 11.51 15.18 -21.09
CA GLN A 157 12.34 16.12 -20.32
C GLN A 157 12.64 15.65 -18.88
N GLY A 158 12.33 14.39 -18.54
CA GLY A 158 12.57 13.80 -17.22
C GLY A 158 14.05 13.72 -16.82
N VAL A 159 14.33 13.95 -15.53
CA VAL A 159 15.68 13.84 -14.92
C VAL A 159 16.18 12.39 -14.92
N ASP A 160 15.29 11.41 -14.96
CA ASP A 160 15.60 9.98 -15.18
C ASP A 160 16.53 9.76 -16.38
N ARG A 161 16.24 10.37 -17.53
CA ARG A 161 17.10 10.26 -18.73
C ARG A 161 18.50 10.83 -18.53
N LEU A 162 18.65 11.85 -17.68
CA LEU A 162 19.95 12.40 -17.30
C LEU A 162 20.72 11.41 -16.41
N VAL A 163 20.01 10.77 -15.46
CA VAL A 163 20.57 9.73 -14.58
C VAL A 163 21.02 8.50 -15.38
N ASP A 164 20.18 7.97 -16.26
CA ASP A 164 20.49 6.81 -17.11
C ASP A 164 21.76 7.04 -17.94
N ILE A 165 21.84 8.19 -18.61
CA ILE A 165 23.00 8.55 -19.43
C ILE A 165 24.25 8.68 -18.56
N MET A 166 24.13 9.20 -17.33
CA MET A 166 25.24 9.42 -16.39
C MET A 166 25.50 8.23 -15.46
N SER A 167 24.85 7.08 -15.65
CA SER A 167 24.99 5.91 -14.80
C SER A 167 26.44 5.41 -14.75
N GLY A 168 26.98 5.24 -13.54
CA GLY A 168 28.36 4.80 -13.30
C GLY A 168 29.44 5.89 -13.32
N ASP A 169 29.10 7.15 -13.61
CA ASP A 169 30.00 8.31 -13.50
C ASP A 169 29.98 8.92 -12.09
N ASP A 170 31.12 9.40 -11.60
CA ASP A 170 31.18 10.23 -10.39
C ASP A 170 30.83 11.69 -10.76
N PHE A 171 29.65 12.21 -10.42
CA PHE A 171 29.20 13.56 -10.81
C PHE A 171 28.30 14.27 -9.79
N CYS A 172 28.09 15.57 -9.96
CA CYS A 172 26.98 16.30 -9.34
C CYS A 172 26.42 17.39 -10.25
N LEU A 173 25.09 17.43 -10.37
CA LEU A 173 24.30 18.57 -10.83
C LEU A 173 23.80 19.31 -9.58
N ALA A 174 24.25 20.56 -9.42
CA ALA A 174 23.92 21.40 -8.27
C ALA A 174 23.19 22.67 -8.74
N ILE A 175 22.02 22.94 -8.16
CA ILE A 175 21.15 24.06 -8.53
C ILE A 175 20.87 24.87 -7.28
N MET A 176 21.30 26.14 -7.30
CA MET A 176 21.01 27.13 -6.27
C MET A 176 19.90 28.05 -6.80
N ALA A 177 18.86 28.29 -6.01
CA ALA A 177 17.74 29.15 -6.39
C ALA A 177 17.33 30.06 -5.22
N ASP A 178 17.35 31.38 -5.45
CA ASP A 178 17.03 32.44 -4.50
C ASP A 178 15.64 33.04 -4.84
N PRO A 179 14.64 32.98 -3.93
CA PRO A 179 13.28 33.44 -4.19
C PRO A 179 13.19 34.96 -4.26
N LEU A 180 12.82 35.50 -5.42
CA LEU A 180 12.70 36.94 -5.62
C LEU A 180 11.42 37.47 -4.95
N SER A 181 11.55 38.57 -4.21
CA SER A 181 10.40 39.22 -3.59
C SER A 181 9.46 39.83 -4.63
N LEU A 182 8.19 40.04 -4.26
CA LEU A 182 7.21 40.69 -5.15
C LEU A 182 7.66 42.10 -5.59
N LEU A 183 8.45 42.80 -4.76
CA LEU A 183 9.03 44.10 -5.10
C LEU A 183 10.08 43.98 -6.22
N GLU A 184 10.91 42.94 -6.16
CA GLU A 184 11.94 42.64 -7.15
C GLU A 184 11.34 42.16 -8.48
N ILE A 185 10.33 41.28 -8.43
CA ILE A 185 9.55 40.87 -9.61
C ILE A 185 8.87 42.07 -10.27
N THR A 186 8.33 43.00 -9.47
CA THR A 186 7.72 44.24 -9.97
C THR A 186 8.77 45.22 -10.52
N ALA A 187 10.00 45.23 -9.98
CA ALA A 187 11.10 46.00 -10.56
C ALA A 187 11.52 45.45 -11.93
N ILE A 188 11.57 44.12 -12.10
CA ILE A 188 11.81 43.44 -13.38
C ILE A 188 10.75 43.85 -14.42
N GLU A 189 9.47 43.79 -14.06
CA GLU A 189 8.35 44.21 -14.91
C GLU A 189 8.51 45.67 -15.41
N ASN A 190 8.71 46.61 -14.47
CA ASN A 190 8.89 48.02 -14.80
C ASN A 190 10.14 48.27 -15.67
N HIS A 191 11.21 47.49 -15.49
CA HIS A 191 12.41 47.58 -16.32
C HIS A 191 12.16 47.04 -17.74
N LEU A 192 11.38 45.95 -17.90
CA LEU A 192 10.99 45.42 -19.20
C LEU A 192 10.10 46.39 -19.97
N HIS A 193 9.06 46.96 -19.35
CA HIS A 193 8.24 48.02 -19.96
C HIS A 193 9.10 49.24 -20.36
N SER A 194 10.00 49.68 -19.47
CA SER A 194 10.90 50.78 -19.80
C SER A 194 11.87 50.46 -20.95
N ILE A 195 12.19 49.20 -21.24
CA ILE A 195 12.97 48.81 -22.43
C ILE A 195 12.06 48.79 -23.67
N TYR A 196 10.85 48.25 -23.55
CA TYR A 196 9.84 48.21 -24.60
C TYR A 196 9.53 49.61 -25.16
N ASP A 197 9.23 50.57 -24.28
CA ASP A 197 8.92 51.97 -24.64
C ASP A 197 10.07 52.68 -25.37
N LYS A 198 11.33 52.25 -25.15
CA LYS A 198 12.51 52.78 -25.85
C LYS A 198 12.71 52.13 -27.22
N LEU A 199 12.31 50.87 -27.39
CA LEU A 199 12.48 50.13 -28.64
C LEU A 199 11.31 50.33 -29.62
N LEU A 200 10.08 50.48 -29.12
CA LEU A 200 8.87 50.62 -29.93
C LEU A 200 8.95 51.77 -30.98
N PRO A 201 9.37 53.01 -30.65
CA PRO A 201 9.49 54.12 -31.61
C PRO A 201 10.64 53.98 -32.62
N ILE A 202 11.49 52.95 -32.47
CA ILE A 202 12.59 52.63 -33.38
C ILE A 202 12.25 51.41 -34.24
N SER A 203 11.33 50.55 -33.77
CA SER A 203 10.85 49.37 -34.50
C SER A 203 10.07 49.69 -35.79
N LYS A 204 9.44 50.88 -35.84
CA LYS A 204 8.67 51.42 -36.97
C LYS A 204 8.79 52.95 -36.98
N GLN A 205 9.10 53.54 -38.13
CA GLN A 205 9.21 54.98 -38.33
C GLN A 205 8.59 55.39 -39.67
N SER A 206 7.59 56.27 -39.65
CA SER A 206 7.00 56.88 -40.83
C SER A 206 7.67 58.22 -41.13
N ILE A 207 8.52 58.26 -42.15
CA ILE A 207 9.14 59.52 -42.62
C ILE A 207 8.21 60.11 -43.69
N GLN A 208 7.48 61.17 -43.32
CA GLN A 208 6.72 61.98 -44.26
C GLN A 208 7.62 63.09 -44.82
N THR A 209 7.84 63.06 -46.13
CA THR A 209 8.53 64.13 -46.87
C THR A 209 7.51 64.96 -47.60
N GLY A 210 7.56 66.28 -47.43
CA GLY A 210 6.72 67.23 -48.16
C GLY A 210 7.57 68.34 -48.75
N GLU A 211 7.62 68.42 -50.08
CA GLU A 211 8.14 69.61 -50.76
C GLU A 211 7.01 70.62 -50.98
N ASN A 212 7.29 71.89 -50.70
CA ASN A 212 6.33 72.97 -50.82
C ASN A 212 7.02 74.22 -51.37
N THR A 213 6.94 74.40 -52.70
CA THR A 213 7.61 75.48 -53.42
C THR A 213 6.67 76.68 -53.61
N SER A 214 6.94 77.76 -52.89
CA SER A 214 6.29 79.06 -53.11
C SER A 214 7.28 80.08 -53.68
N LYS A 215 6.81 80.92 -54.61
CA LYS A 215 7.54 82.07 -55.15
C LYS A 215 6.77 83.34 -54.86
N THR A 216 7.27 84.14 -53.93
CA THR A 216 6.73 85.47 -53.62
C THR A 216 7.77 86.52 -53.98
N LYS A 217 7.38 87.56 -54.73
CA LYS A 217 8.28 88.61 -55.19
C LYS A 217 7.68 89.98 -54.88
N GLY A 218 8.23 90.68 -53.89
CA GLY A 218 7.76 91.99 -53.43
C GLY A 218 8.90 92.95 -53.13
N ARG A 219 8.61 94.25 -53.20
CA ARG A 219 9.48 95.37 -52.84
C ARG A 219 8.59 96.54 -52.40
N THR A 220 8.92 97.20 -51.29
CA THR A 220 8.06 98.21 -50.65
C THR A 220 8.90 99.23 -49.87
N GLU A 221 8.60 100.54 -50.00
CA GLU A 221 9.07 101.61 -49.09
C GLU A 221 7.99 102.71 -48.99
N GLY A 222 7.61 103.13 -47.76
CA GLY A 222 6.60 104.17 -47.44
C GLY A 222 5.13 103.74 -47.63
N SER A 223 4.12 104.23 -46.88
CA SER A 223 4.07 105.00 -45.62
C SER A 223 2.72 104.70 -44.89
N SER A 224 2.55 105.09 -43.61
CA SER A 224 1.38 104.74 -42.75
C SER A 224 0.10 105.59 -43.04
N THR A 225 -1.14 105.30 -42.57
CA THR A 225 -1.61 104.63 -41.31
C THR A 225 -3.06 104.05 -41.44
N SER A 226 -3.58 103.28 -40.46
CA SER A 226 -4.67 102.29 -40.65
C SER A 226 -5.82 102.26 -39.60
N LYS A 227 -6.98 101.65 -39.99
CA LYS A 227 -7.82 100.60 -39.32
C LYS A 227 -9.23 100.45 -39.99
N ALA A 228 -9.83 99.26 -40.01
CA ALA A 228 -11.16 99.06 -40.63
C ALA A 228 -12.07 98.07 -39.87
N THR A 229 -13.36 98.04 -40.22
CA THR A 229 -14.37 97.08 -39.73
C THR A 229 -14.54 95.88 -40.67
N GLY A 230 -14.84 94.70 -40.13
CA GLY A 230 -15.20 93.53 -40.93
C GLY A 230 -16.18 92.59 -40.22
N THR A 231 -17.18 92.12 -40.96
CA THR A 231 -18.09 90.99 -40.62
C THR A 231 -17.79 89.82 -41.56
N ASN A 232 -17.81 88.58 -41.09
CA ASN A 232 -17.66 87.40 -41.97
C ASN A 232 -18.86 86.43 -41.88
N ASP A 233 -19.15 85.74 -42.99
CA ASP A 233 -20.22 84.75 -43.18
C ASP A 233 -19.76 83.73 -44.22
N SER A 234 -19.38 82.52 -43.79
CA SER A 234 -18.86 81.49 -44.70
C SER A 234 -19.50 80.12 -44.46
N LEU A 235 -19.76 79.40 -45.56
CA LEU A 235 -20.32 78.05 -45.60
C LEU A 235 -19.33 77.15 -46.36
N ASN A 236 -18.75 76.17 -45.69
CA ASN A 236 -17.80 75.22 -46.30
C ASN A 236 -18.50 73.94 -46.73
N ILE A 237 -18.00 73.35 -47.82
CA ILE A 237 -18.48 72.13 -48.47
C ILE A 237 -17.24 71.37 -48.96
N THR A 238 -17.15 70.06 -48.72
CA THR A 238 -16.00 69.24 -49.15
C THR A 238 -16.44 67.91 -49.75
N THR A 239 -15.78 67.48 -50.84
CA THR A 239 -15.97 66.21 -51.55
C THR A 239 -14.60 65.60 -51.90
N ASN A 240 -14.42 64.28 -51.72
CA ASN A 240 -13.19 63.57 -52.09
C ASN A 240 -13.48 62.37 -53.00
N GLU A 241 -12.61 62.16 -53.99
CA GLU A 241 -12.45 60.92 -54.77
C GLU A 241 -11.04 60.33 -54.56
N GLY A 242 -10.85 59.04 -54.87
CA GLY A 242 -9.53 58.43 -54.91
C GLY A 242 -9.50 57.08 -55.63
N THR A 243 -8.42 56.83 -56.38
CA THR A 243 -8.09 55.56 -57.06
C THR A 243 -6.83 54.95 -56.45
N SER A 244 -6.73 53.61 -56.45
CA SER A 244 -5.51 52.88 -56.09
C SER A 244 -5.22 51.74 -57.06
N ASP A 245 -3.94 51.49 -57.30
CA ASP A 245 -3.41 50.44 -58.20
C ASP A 245 -2.31 49.68 -57.46
N THR A 246 -2.42 48.35 -57.41
CA THR A 246 -1.49 47.48 -56.68
C THR A 246 -1.08 46.30 -57.56
N THR A 247 0.20 45.95 -57.57
CA THR A 247 0.73 44.82 -58.37
C THR A 247 1.66 43.92 -57.55
N THR A 248 1.33 42.63 -57.44
CA THR A 248 2.12 41.64 -56.69
C THR A 248 2.71 40.57 -57.62
N LYS A 249 3.89 40.05 -57.28
CA LYS A 249 4.51 38.86 -57.91
C LYS A 249 4.89 37.85 -56.82
N GLY A 250 4.63 36.57 -57.06
CA GLY A 250 5.12 35.48 -56.22
C GLY A 250 5.71 34.33 -57.04
N THR A 251 6.64 33.60 -56.44
CA THR A 251 7.24 32.35 -56.94
C THR A 251 7.43 31.41 -55.77
N SER A 252 6.97 30.17 -55.89
CA SER A 252 7.15 29.10 -54.91
C SER A 252 7.86 27.91 -55.54
N GLU A 253 8.79 27.30 -54.81
CA GLU A 253 9.44 26.07 -55.24
C GLU A 253 8.80 24.86 -54.56
N GLY A 254 8.05 24.11 -55.37
CA GLY A 254 7.53 22.78 -55.12
C GLY A 254 7.42 22.05 -56.47
N SER A 255 6.92 20.81 -56.50
CA SER A 255 6.85 19.98 -57.71
C SER A 255 5.71 20.39 -58.67
N GLY A 256 5.68 21.66 -59.05
CA GLY A 256 4.68 22.29 -59.94
C GLY A 256 4.96 23.78 -60.08
N LYS A 257 5.64 24.18 -61.17
CA LYS A 257 6.14 25.55 -61.34
C LYS A 257 5.01 26.48 -61.79
N SER A 258 4.57 27.38 -60.91
CA SER A 258 3.55 28.39 -61.23
C SER A 258 3.99 29.80 -60.80
N THR A 259 3.46 30.81 -61.49
CA THR A 259 3.69 32.24 -61.20
C THR A 259 2.39 33.00 -61.38
N SER A 260 1.89 33.61 -60.32
CA SER A 260 0.74 34.49 -60.36
C SER A 260 1.16 35.96 -60.42
N LYS A 261 0.33 36.75 -61.10
CA LYS A 261 0.25 38.20 -60.96
C LYS A 261 -1.21 38.56 -60.77
N SER A 262 -1.50 39.44 -59.83
CA SER A 262 -2.80 40.09 -59.69
C SER A 262 -2.63 41.60 -59.67
N ARG A 263 -3.65 42.29 -60.19
CA ARG A 263 -3.84 43.73 -60.19
C ARG A 263 -5.30 43.98 -59.86
N ALA A 264 -5.59 44.95 -59.01
CA ALA A 264 -6.93 45.35 -58.63
C ALA A 264 -6.99 46.87 -58.48
N GLU A 265 -8.11 47.45 -58.89
CA GLU A 265 -8.37 48.89 -58.90
C GLU A 265 -9.79 49.14 -58.37
N GLY A 266 -10.03 50.29 -57.74
CA GLY A 266 -11.34 50.68 -57.18
C GLY A 266 -11.41 52.15 -56.77
N THR A 267 -12.64 52.64 -56.54
CA THR A 267 -12.97 54.06 -56.26
C THR A 267 -14.14 54.20 -55.27
N THR A 268 -14.18 55.32 -54.54
CA THR A 268 -15.27 55.68 -53.59
C THR A 268 -15.37 57.22 -53.42
N GLU A 269 -16.57 57.75 -53.11
CA GLU A 269 -16.87 59.18 -52.88
C GLU A 269 -17.55 59.47 -51.52
N GLY A 270 -17.55 60.75 -51.07
CA GLY A 270 -18.33 61.25 -49.92
C GLY A 270 -18.30 62.79 -49.73
N ARG A 271 -19.27 63.38 -48.99
CA ARG A 271 -19.49 64.84 -48.84
C ARG A 271 -19.98 65.31 -47.45
N SER A 272 -19.63 66.53 -47.00
CA SER A 272 -20.21 67.21 -45.81
C SER A 272 -20.10 68.77 -45.82
N GLU A 273 -20.85 69.49 -44.97
CA GLU A 273 -21.01 70.98 -44.99
C GLU A 273 -21.17 71.66 -43.58
N GLY A 274 -20.88 72.98 -43.42
CA GLY A 274 -21.04 73.76 -42.15
C GLY A 274 -20.80 75.29 -42.21
N LYS A 275 -21.19 76.10 -41.18
CA LYS A 275 -21.32 77.60 -41.24
C LYS A 275 -21.15 78.41 -39.90
N THR A 276 -20.54 79.63 -39.89
CA THR A 276 -20.31 80.50 -38.67
C THR A 276 -20.19 82.04 -38.94
N LYS A 277 -20.28 82.95 -37.93
CA LYS A 277 -20.17 84.46 -38.02
C LYS A 277 -19.43 85.20 -36.87
N GLY A 278 -18.93 86.44 -37.10
CA GLY A 278 -18.35 87.38 -36.10
C GLY A 278 -17.90 88.78 -36.64
N THR A 279 -17.53 89.76 -35.78
CA THR A 279 -17.32 91.21 -36.14
C THR A 279 -16.32 92.01 -35.24
N SER A 280 -15.55 93.00 -35.79
CA SER A 280 -14.84 94.09 -35.03
C SER A 280 -14.50 95.38 -35.87
N ILE A 281 -13.71 96.35 -35.34
CA ILE A 281 -13.70 97.84 -35.64
C ILE A 281 -12.23 98.45 -35.49
N THR A 282 -11.73 99.65 -35.87
CA THR A 282 -12.22 101.02 -36.28
C THR A 282 -11.14 101.97 -36.94
N ASN A 283 -11.39 102.52 -38.14
CA ASN A 283 -10.88 103.78 -38.81
C ASN A 283 -9.43 104.01 -39.39
N THR A 284 -9.34 104.20 -40.73
CA THR A 284 -8.19 104.49 -41.64
C THR A 284 -8.30 105.90 -42.28
N THR A 285 -7.24 106.46 -42.87
CA THR A 285 -7.31 107.30 -44.11
C THR A 285 -6.00 107.30 -44.92
N GLY A 286 -6.08 107.22 -46.26
CA GLY A 286 -4.95 107.51 -47.17
C GLY A 286 -5.03 106.80 -48.54
N ASP A 287 -5.65 107.42 -49.54
CA ASP A 287 -5.94 106.80 -50.85
C ASP A 287 -5.13 107.36 -52.02
N THR A 288 -4.54 106.48 -52.84
CA THR A 288 -4.79 106.51 -54.30
C THR A 288 -4.50 105.16 -54.98
N LEU A 289 -5.24 104.89 -56.06
CA LEU A 289 -5.31 103.62 -56.79
C LEU A 289 -3.99 103.19 -57.48
N SER A 290 -3.63 101.91 -57.36
CA SER A 290 -3.11 101.11 -58.50
C SER A 290 -3.43 99.63 -58.29
N SER A 291 -3.63 98.88 -59.38
CA SER A 291 -4.08 97.48 -59.35
C SER A 291 -2.93 96.49 -59.47
N SER A 292 -2.93 95.42 -58.65
CA SER A 292 -2.01 94.28 -58.79
C SER A 292 -2.75 92.95 -58.85
N THR A 293 -2.66 92.25 -59.99
CA THR A 293 -3.07 90.85 -60.12
C THR A 293 -2.00 89.93 -59.52
N SER A 294 -2.41 88.92 -58.76
CA SER A 294 -1.50 87.91 -58.18
C SER A 294 -1.97 86.50 -58.53
N GLU A 295 -1.23 85.82 -59.40
CA GLU A 295 -1.35 84.37 -59.57
C GLU A 295 -0.48 83.66 -58.53
N GLN A 296 -1.07 82.69 -57.81
CA GLN A 296 -0.34 81.80 -56.92
C GLN A 296 -0.65 80.35 -57.29
N THR A 297 0.32 79.69 -57.91
CA THR A 297 0.32 78.23 -58.07
C THR A 297 1.14 77.59 -56.95
N SER A 298 0.52 76.67 -56.21
CA SER A 298 1.17 75.92 -55.13
C SER A 298 1.00 74.43 -55.36
N SER A 299 2.10 73.74 -55.66
CA SER A 299 2.16 72.29 -55.77
C SER A 299 2.80 71.69 -54.52
N SER A 300 1.99 71.18 -53.61
CA SER A 300 2.45 70.39 -52.47
C SER A 300 2.50 68.91 -52.85
N ASN A 301 3.69 68.29 -52.84
CA ASN A 301 3.84 66.87 -53.07
C ASN A 301 4.30 66.19 -51.77
N SER A 302 3.51 65.26 -51.24
CA SER A 302 3.80 64.57 -49.99
C SER A 302 3.95 63.07 -50.21
N SER A 303 5.09 62.51 -49.76
CA SER A 303 5.32 61.07 -49.79
C SER A 303 5.71 60.57 -48.41
N THR A 304 4.97 59.59 -47.90
CA THR A 304 5.25 58.89 -46.65
C THR A 304 5.98 57.59 -46.96
N ARG A 305 7.09 57.34 -46.27
CA ARG A 305 7.81 56.06 -46.33
C ARG A 305 7.88 55.47 -44.94
N GLU A 306 7.35 54.25 -44.80
CA GLU A 306 7.48 53.48 -43.56
C GLU A 306 8.76 52.66 -43.61
N PHE A 307 9.59 52.85 -42.59
CA PHE A 307 10.76 52.04 -42.30
C PHE A 307 10.46 51.19 -41.07
N SER A 308 10.93 49.95 -41.04
CA SER A 308 10.75 49.09 -39.87
C SER A 308 11.93 48.17 -39.67
N ASP A 309 12.27 47.91 -38.40
CA ASP A 309 13.41 47.11 -38.01
C ASP A 309 12.93 45.76 -37.47
N LYS A 310 13.08 44.70 -38.27
CA LYS A 310 12.55 43.38 -37.94
C LYS A 310 13.24 42.76 -36.71
N THR A 311 14.53 43.03 -36.49
CA THR A 311 15.26 42.57 -35.30
C THR A 311 14.70 43.23 -34.04
N VAL A 312 14.41 44.54 -34.08
CA VAL A 312 13.78 45.24 -32.95
C VAL A 312 12.34 44.73 -32.71
N GLN A 313 11.58 44.44 -33.77
CA GLN A 313 10.25 43.84 -33.64
C GLN A 313 10.29 42.46 -32.98
N GLU A 314 11.23 41.58 -33.34
CA GLU A 314 11.40 40.29 -32.67
C GLU A 314 11.72 40.43 -31.17
N TRP A 315 12.51 41.44 -30.79
CA TRP A 315 12.78 41.72 -29.38
C TRP A 315 11.56 42.25 -28.63
N LEU A 316 10.71 43.07 -29.27
CA LEU A 316 9.43 43.50 -28.69
C LEU A 316 8.49 42.31 -28.49
N THR A 317 8.33 41.46 -29.51
CA THR A 317 7.55 40.21 -29.40
C THR A 317 8.09 39.30 -28.30
N TYR A 318 9.41 39.13 -28.17
CA TYR A 318 9.99 38.32 -27.10
C TYR A 318 9.78 38.91 -25.69
N ILE A 319 9.73 40.25 -25.56
CA ILE A 319 9.34 40.91 -24.30
C ILE A 319 7.88 40.58 -23.96
N ASP A 320 6.94 40.80 -24.88
CA ASP A 320 5.51 40.57 -24.66
C ASP A 320 5.17 39.09 -24.45
N ASP A 321 5.59 38.23 -25.38
CA ASP A 321 5.14 36.85 -25.46
C ASP A 321 5.89 35.86 -24.56
N VAL A 322 7.09 36.22 -24.08
CA VAL A 322 7.91 35.33 -23.22
C VAL A 322 8.26 36.00 -21.90
N LEU A 323 8.98 37.13 -21.91
CA LEU A 323 9.51 37.71 -20.66
C LEU A 323 8.41 38.22 -19.73
N LEU A 324 7.44 38.98 -20.24
CA LEU A 324 6.32 39.48 -19.45
C LEU A 324 5.39 38.34 -19.01
N LYS A 325 5.17 37.30 -19.82
CA LYS A 325 4.42 36.11 -19.40
C LYS A 325 5.12 35.37 -18.25
N ARG A 326 6.46 35.17 -18.32
CA ARG A 326 7.24 34.61 -17.19
C ARG A 326 7.13 35.47 -15.93
N VAL A 327 7.10 36.79 -16.06
CA VAL A 327 6.92 37.71 -14.92
C VAL A 327 5.51 37.59 -14.32
N GLN A 328 4.44 37.52 -15.11
CA GLN A 328 3.09 37.29 -14.58
C GLN A 328 2.96 35.90 -13.94
N TYR A 329 3.57 34.86 -14.52
CA TYR A 329 3.66 33.53 -13.92
C TYR A 329 4.39 33.60 -12.56
N GLY A 330 5.53 34.28 -12.53
CA GLY A 330 6.36 34.45 -11.34
C GLY A 330 5.66 35.20 -10.20
N LYS A 331 4.78 36.17 -10.51
CA LYS A 331 3.92 36.83 -9.51
C LYS A 331 2.90 35.87 -8.87
N ASN A 332 2.49 34.82 -9.57
CA ASN A 332 1.44 33.89 -9.14
C ASN A 332 1.98 32.61 -8.47
N LYS A 333 3.14 32.11 -8.94
CA LYS A 333 3.73 30.82 -8.54
C LYS A 333 5.21 30.90 -8.12
N GLY A 334 5.79 32.10 -8.04
CA GLY A 334 7.18 32.33 -7.64
C GLY A 334 8.16 32.50 -8.82
N LEU A 335 9.11 33.42 -8.65
CA LEU A 335 10.22 33.68 -9.57
C LEU A 335 11.54 33.55 -8.78
N TYR A 336 12.54 32.91 -9.37
CA TYR A 336 13.78 32.55 -8.70
C TYR A 336 15.00 33.03 -9.48
N LEU A 337 15.94 33.72 -8.83
CA LEU A 337 17.28 33.89 -9.38
C LEU A 337 18.01 32.56 -9.20
N THR A 338 18.43 31.94 -10.29
CA THR A 338 18.90 30.55 -10.34
C THR A 338 20.32 30.44 -10.90
N ASN A 339 21.05 29.44 -10.43
CA ASN A 339 22.41 29.09 -10.83
C ASN A 339 22.54 27.56 -10.95
N ILE A 340 22.88 27.06 -12.14
CA ILE A 340 23.01 25.62 -12.43
C ILE A 340 24.48 25.29 -12.69
N TYR A 341 25.10 24.49 -11.81
CA TYR A 341 26.51 24.09 -11.88
C TYR A 341 26.68 22.57 -11.96
N LEU A 342 27.75 22.18 -12.62
CA LEU A 342 28.03 20.83 -13.08
C LEU A 342 29.44 20.43 -12.63
N PHE A 343 29.53 19.36 -11.83
CA PHE A 343 30.76 18.92 -11.18
C PHE A 343 31.10 17.47 -11.56
N SER A 344 32.38 17.18 -11.79
CA SER A 344 32.92 15.82 -11.81
C SER A 344 34.45 15.83 -11.63
N ASN A 345 35.04 14.68 -11.36
CA ASN A 345 36.48 14.49 -11.37
C ASN A 345 37.03 14.49 -12.81
N ALA A 346 36.30 13.95 -13.79
CA ALA A 346 36.78 13.81 -15.16
C ALA A 346 36.21 14.88 -16.10
N THR A 347 37.07 15.50 -16.91
CA THR A 347 36.67 16.51 -17.92
C THR A 347 35.66 15.97 -18.92
N GLY A 348 35.79 14.69 -19.33
CA GLY A 348 34.86 14.02 -20.22
C GLY A 348 33.46 13.89 -19.61
N THR A 349 33.38 13.53 -18.33
CA THR A 349 32.13 13.40 -17.56
C THR A 349 31.41 14.74 -17.39
N VAL A 350 32.13 15.85 -17.13
CA VAL A 350 31.50 17.20 -17.11
C VAL A 350 30.97 17.60 -18.49
N LEU A 351 31.72 17.30 -19.56
CA LEU A 351 31.29 17.57 -20.93
C LEU A 351 30.07 16.71 -21.33
N LYS A 352 30.03 15.45 -20.91
CA LYS A 352 28.89 14.53 -21.07
C LYS A 352 27.66 15.11 -20.35
N LEU A 353 27.76 15.33 -19.04
CA LEU A 353 26.69 15.88 -18.19
C LEU A 353 26.13 17.19 -18.76
N GLY A 354 27.00 18.13 -19.15
CA GLY A 354 26.58 19.44 -19.66
C GLY A 354 25.94 19.42 -21.04
N ASN A 355 26.41 18.56 -21.95
CA ASN A 355 25.76 18.40 -23.25
C ASN A 355 24.40 17.68 -23.13
N THR A 356 24.31 16.65 -22.27
CA THR A 356 23.05 15.94 -22.01
C THR A 356 22.03 16.85 -21.34
N ALA A 357 22.39 17.55 -20.26
CA ALA A 357 21.50 18.48 -19.57
C ALA A 357 20.99 19.59 -20.52
N ARG A 358 21.88 20.17 -21.35
CA ARG A 358 21.46 21.11 -22.39
C ARG A 358 20.49 20.46 -23.39
N SER A 359 20.74 19.22 -23.82
CA SER A 359 19.91 18.54 -24.82
C SER A 359 18.53 18.13 -24.32
N LEU A 360 18.37 17.87 -23.02
CA LEU A 360 17.08 17.53 -22.41
C LEU A 360 16.25 18.79 -22.09
N PHE A 361 16.89 19.80 -21.51
CA PHE A 361 16.19 20.94 -20.92
C PHE A 361 16.07 22.17 -21.85
N ALA A 362 16.70 22.18 -23.04
CA ALA A 362 16.58 23.30 -23.99
C ALA A 362 15.27 23.33 -24.79
N GLY A 363 14.49 22.24 -24.75
CA GLY A 363 13.14 22.16 -25.34
C GLY A 363 13.07 22.44 -26.85
N GLY A 364 11.90 22.87 -27.32
CA GLY A 364 11.62 23.15 -28.73
C GLY A 364 11.40 24.64 -29.06
N ASP A 365 11.22 25.49 -28.06
CA ASP A 365 10.82 26.89 -28.25
C ASP A 365 11.94 27.80 -28.76
N THR A 366 11.55 28.85 -29.50
CA THR A 366 12.48 29.88 -29.99
C THR A 366 12.86 30.91 -28.92
N ASN A 367 13.53 30.43 -27.87
CA ASN A 367 14.00 31.24 -26.76
C ASN A 367 15.26 32.07 -27.13
N LYS A 368 15.24 33.39 -26.90
CA LYS A 368 16.41 34.28 -27.15
C LYS A 368 17.49 34.18 -26.07
N SER A 369 17.27 33.43 -24.99
CA SER A 369 18.29 33.05 -23.98
C SER A 369 18.37 31.51 -23.80
N PRO A 370 18.84 30.78 -24.81
CA PRO A 370 18.90 29.32 -24.78
C PRO A 370 19.97 28.80 -23.81
N LEU A 371 19.80 27.57 -23.31
CA LEU A 371 20.78 26.93 -22.44
C LEU A 371 22.15 26.77 -23.13
N SER A 372 23.18 27.30 -22.49
CA SER A 372 24.56 27.30 -22.95
C SER A 372 25.47 26.66 -21.89
N PHE A 373 26.54 25.99 -22.33
CA PHE A 373 27.48 25.29 -21.45
C PHE A 373 28.84 25.99 -21.45
N LYS A 374 29.39 26.24 -20.26
CA LYS A 374 30.61 27.03 -20.07
C LYS A 374 31.47 26.43 -18.96
N LYS A 375 32.77 26.23 -19.21
CA LYS A 375 33.70 25.79 -18.15
C LYS A 375 33.95 26.95 -17.17
N VAL A 376 33.97 26.65 -15.87
CA VAL A 376 34.27 27.60 -14.80
C VAL A 376 35.72 27.41 -14.36
N THR A 377 36.45 28.51 -14.17
CA THR A 377 37.86 28.50 -13.76
C THR A 377 38.21 29.51 -12.66
N ASP A 378 37.27 30.38 -12.24
CA ASP A 378 37.50 31.26 -11.10
C ASP A 378 37.31 30.48 -9.78
N LEU A 379 38.33 30.50 -8.93
CA LEU A 379 38.34 29.74 -7.68
C LEU A 379 37.34 30.28 -6.65
N GLN A 380 37.02 31.57 -6.67
CA GLN A 380 36.04 32.16 -5.76
C GLN A 380 34.61 31.80 -6.22
N GLU A 381 34.34 31.78 -7.53
CA GLU A 381 33.06 31.28 -8.09
C GLU A 381 32.79 29.85 -7.62
N ILE A 382 33.78 28.98 -7.81
CA ILE A 382 33.73 27.56 -7.41
C ILE A 382 33.51 27.40 -5.90
N GLN A 383 34.31 28.08 -5.07
CA GLN A 383 34.18 28.02 -3.61
C GLN A 383 32.86 28.61 -3.08
N THR A 384 32.24 29.54 -3.81
CA THR A 384 30.95 30.14 -3.44
C THR A 384 29.81 29.14 -3.66
N ILE A 385 29.79 28.45 -4.81
CA ILE A 385 28.80 27.38 -5.08
C ILE A 385 29.02 26.16 -4.18
N GLN A 386 30.27 25.76 -3.93
CA GLN A 386 30.63 24.73 -2.93
C GLN A 386 30.23 25.11 -1.49
N SER A 387 29.91 26.40 -1.25
CA SER A 387 29.36 26.89 0.01
C SER A 387 27.83 27.07 -0.01
N PHE A 388 27.14 26.69 -1.09
CA PHE A 388 25.69 26.91 -1.33
C PHE A 388 25.28 28.39 -1.30
N GLN A 389 26.06 29.26 -1.96
CA GLN A 389 25.83 30.71 -2.02
C GLN A 389 25.84 31.23 -3.46
N PHE A 390 25.32 32.45 -3.70
CA PHE A 390 25.35 33.10 -5.01
C PHE A 390 26.68 33.83 -5.27
N PRO A 391 27.37 33.56 -6.41
CA PRO A 391 28.54 34.31 -6.83
C PRO A 391 28.22 35.77 -7.15
N MET A 392 29.08 36.67 -6.66
CA MET A 392 28.93 38.12 -6.81
C MET A 392 30.18 38.73 -7.46
N LEU A 393 30.01 39.77 -8.26
CA LEU A 393 31.10 40.58 -8.82
C LEU A 393 31.51 41.68 -7.83
N LYS A 394 32.81 41.95 -7.66
CA LYS A 394 33.26 43.07 -6.82
C LYS A 394 32.73 44.41 -7.36
N SER A 395 32.11 45.19 -6.47
CA SER A 395 31.73 46.56 -6.79
C SER A 395 32.94 47.49 -6.71
N ASP A 396 33.29 48.16 -7.81
CA ASP A 396 34.37 49.17 -7.86
C ASP A 396 33.96 50.52 -7.20
N GLY A 397 33.62 50.45 -5.91
CA GLY A 397 33.65 51.54 -4.91
C GLY A 397 32.78 52.79 -5.11
N ASN A 398 32.21 53.03 -6.30
CA ASN A 398 31.61 54.32 -6.65
C ASN A 398 30.51 54.20 -7.74
N LYS A 399 29.33 53.73 -7.31
CA LYS A 399 28.03 54.20 -7.82
C LYS A 399 26.91 53.83 -6.84
N GLN A 400 26.43 54.84 -6.11
CA GLN A 400 25.10 54.76 -5.54
C GLN A 400 24.07 54.81 -6.67
N ILE A 401 23.10 53.89 -6.61
CA ILE A 401 21.77 53.90 -7.22
C ILE A 401 21.55 54.99 -8.30
N GLU A 402 21.90 54.69 -9.55
CA GLU A 402 21.18 55.26 -10.69
C GLU A 402 20.76 54.14 -11.65
N SER A 403 19.46 54.08 -11.86
CA SER A 403 18.72 53.07 -12.61
C SER A 403 19.14 52.93 -14.08
N THR A 404 19.12 51.68 -14.58
CA THR A 404 18.73 51.22 -15.93
C THR A 404 19.21 51.94 -17.20
N LYS A 405 20.07 52.95 -17.15
CA LYS A 405 20.63 53.67 -18.31
C LYS A 405 21.75 52.90 -19.03
N ASP A 406 22.19 51.77 -18.47
CA ASP A 406 23.27 50.97 -19.02
C ASP A 406 22.77 49.95 -20.03
N SER A 407 23.13 50.11 -21.31
CA SER A 407 22.66 49.23 -22.39
C SER A 407 23.09 47.78 -22.21
N GLN A 408 24.19 47.51 -21.49
CA GLN A 408 24.58 46.13 -21.15
C GLN A 408 23.60 45.50 -20.16
N LYS A 409 23.25 46.21 -19.06
CA LYS A 409 22.26 45.71 -18.08
C LYS A 409 20.87 45.52 -18.70
N GLN A 410 20.50 46.35 -19.66
CA GLN A 410 19.28 46.18 -20.45
C GLN A 410 19.32 44.90 -21.30
N LEU A 411 20.45 44.60 -21.98
CA LEU A 411 20.63 43.34 -22.69
C LEU A 411 20.63 42.14 -21.73
N ASP A 412 21.32 42.22 -20.59
CA ASP A 412 21.42 41.11 -19.64
C ASP A 412 20.05 40.75 -19.03
N LEU A 413 19.22 41.75 -18.71
CA LEU A 413 17.81 41.54 -18.33
C LEU A 413 16.99 40.85 -19.45
N LEU A 414 17.14 41.29 -20.70
CA LEU A 414 16.47 40.66 -21.85
C LEU A 414 16.94 39.21 -22.07
N LEU A 415 18.22 38.93 -21.81
CA LEU A 415 18.79 37.58 -21.79
C LEU A 415 18.45 36.80 -20.50
N SER A 416 17.47 37.27 -19.73
CA SER A 416 16.97 36.61 -18.51
C SER A 416 18.06 36.38 -17.45
N LYS A 417 19.08 37.24 -17.39
CA LYS A 417 20.14 37.25 -16.35
C LYS A 417 19.78 38.18 -15.20
N SER A 418 20.51 38.09 -14.08
CA SER A 418 20.35 38.98 -12.93
C SER A 418 20.19 40.46 -13.32
N PRO A 419 19.06 41.11 -12.96
CA PRO A 419 18.88 42.55 -13.08
C PRO A 419 19.39 43.32 -11.85
N PHE A 420 19.82 42.60 -10.80
CA PHE A 420 20.33 43.15 -9.55
C PHE A 420 21.85 43.25 -9.62
N ASP A 421 22.39 44.35 -9.08
CA ASP A 421 23.80 44.66 -9.21
C ASP A 421 24.69 43.58 -8.56
N ASN A 422 25.80 43.30 -9.23
CA ASN A 422 26.84 42.32 -8.87
C ASN A 422 26.47 40.84 -8.91
N PHE A 423 25.21 40.42 -8.74
CA PHE A 423 24.85 38.99 -8.71
C PHE A 423 24.99 38.31 -10.08
N LEU A 424 25.51 37.08 -10.09
CA LEU A 424 25.53 36.21 -11.27
C LEU A 424 24.43 35.14 -11.18
N GLY A 425 23.61 35.00 -12.22
CA GLY A 425 22.53 34.01 -12.30
C GLY A 425 21.51 34.33 -13.40
N ASN A 426 20.57 33.41 -13.63
CA ASN A 426 19.43 33.56 -14.55
C ASN A 426 18.11 33.56 -13.78
N TRP A 427 17.17 34.46 -14.08
CA TRP A 427 15.85 34.44 -13.42
C TRP A 427 14.88 33.52 -14.16
N LEU A 428 14.36 32.53 -13.43
CA LEU A 428 13.48 31.47 -13.91
C LEU A 428 12.14 31.51 -13.17
N SER A 429 11.08 31.09 -13.83
CA SER A 429 9.82 30.70 -13.15
C SER A 429 9.99 29.37 -12.41
N THR A 430 9.10 29.10 -11.46
CA THR A 430 9.00 27.75 -10.85
C THR A 430 8.73 26.67 -11.89
N ASN A 431 8.03 26.97 -12.99
CA ASN A 431 7.85 26.06 -14.13
C ASN A 431 9.20 25.65 -14.74
N GLU A 432 9.98 26.63 -15.23
CA GLU A 432 11.28 26.38 -15.86
C GLU A 432 12.32 25.78 -14.90
N LEU A 433 12.25 26.12 -13.61
CA LEU A 433 13.10 25.52 -12.56
C LEU A 433 12.71 24.06 -12.27
N SER A 434 11.41 23.75 -12.28
CA SER A 434 10.91 22.40 -11.96
C SER A 434 11.35 21.33 -12.96
N VAL A 435 11.56 21.70 -14.23
CA VAL A 435 12.10 20.80 -15.28
C VAL A 435 13.53 20.33 -14.96
N VAL A 436 14.37 21.17 -14.34
CA VAL A 436 15.80 20.88 -14.12
C VAL A 436 16.09 20.38 -12.71
N ALA A 437 15.32 20.83 -11.72
CA ALA A 437 15.42 20.43 -10.31
C ALA A 437 14.35 19.41 -9.87
N GLY A 438 13.62 18.82 -10.82
CA GLY A 438 12.56 17.84 -10.57
C GLY A 438 13.07 16.48 -10.08
N LEU A 439 12.11 15.66 -9.67
CA LEU A 439 12.31 14.22 -9.41
C LEU A 439 12.08 13.41 -10.70
N PRO A 440 12.72 12.24 -10.85
CA PRO A 440 12.54 11.40 -12.03
C PRO A 440 11.10 10.89 -12.14
N GLN A 441 10.67 10.62 -13.36
CA GLN A 441 9.33 10.10 -13.64
C GLN A 441 9.27 8.57 -13.53
N LYS A 442 10.41 7.89 -13.71
CA LYS A 442 10.58 6.42 -13.70
C LYS A 442 11.60 6.02 -12.62
N GLU A 443 11.62 4.74 -12.23
CA GLU A 443 12.57 4.26 -11.22
C GLU A 443 14.00 4.37 -11.72
N VAL A 444 14.93 4.82 -10.87
CA VAL A 444 16.35 4.94 -11.19
C VAL A 444 17.20 4.39 -10.06
N VAL A 445 18.40 3.91 -10.40
CA VAL A 445 19.30 3.28 -9.40
C VAL A 445 19.67 4.30 -8.32
N GLY A 446 19.13 4.12 -7.12
CA GLY A 446 19.33 5.00 -5.95
C GLY A 446 18.10 5.81 -5.51
N LEU A 447 17.00 5.82 -6.28
CA LEU A 447 15.71 6.36 -5.86
C LEU A 447 14.60 5.36 -6.21
N THR A 448 14.05 4.70 -5.18
CA THR A 448 12.99 3.71 -5.38
C THR A 448 11.65 4.37 -5.69
N LEU A 449 10.92 3.78 -6.64
CA LEU A 449 9.64 4.27 -7.12
C LEU A 449 8.54 3.27 -6.73
N LYS A 450 7.59 3.71 -5.90
CA LYS A 450 6.61 2.82 -5.27
C LYS A 450 5.20 3.03 -5.79
N GLU A 451 4.68 2.08 -6.56
CA GLU A 451 3.26 2.00 -6.90
C GLU A 451 2.40 1.94 -5.63
N GLU A 452 1.39 2.81 -5.53
CA GLU A 452 0.47 2.88 -4.38
C GLU A 452 -0.90 3.42 -4.85
N VAL A 453 -2.00 2.96 -4.27
CA VAL A 453 -3.36 3.36 -4.68
C VAL A 453 -4.19 3.89 -3.50
N GLU A 454 -5.13 4.79 -3.76
CA GLU A 454 -5.91 5.41 -2.66
C GLU A 454 -6.94 4.44 -2.04
N PHE A 455 -6.77 4.18 -0.74
CA PHE A 455 -7.73 3.45 0.10
C PHE A 455 -8.55 4.39 1.00
N GLY A 456 -9.53 3.85 1.71
CA GLY A 456 -10.28 4.59 2.73
C GLY A 456 -9.40 5.03 3.89
N LEU A 457 -9.68 6.23 4.44
CA LEU A 457 -8.98 6.82 5.59
C LEU A 457 -9.90 7.10 6.79
N ASN A 458 -11.19 6.76 6.71
CA ASN A 458 -12.21 7.15 7.69
C ASN A 458 -13.05 5.95 8.14
N ILE A 459 -13.25 5.83 9.46
CA ILE A 459 -14.22 4.91 10.08
C ILE A 459 -15.42 5.74 10.54
N THR A 460 -16.64 5.32 10.20
CA THR A 460 -17.88 6.05 10.51
C THR A 460 -18.52 5.62 11.84
N GLN A 461 -18.25 4.39 12.28
CA GLN A 461 -18.79 3.81 13.51
C GLN A 461 -17.95 4.19 14.74
N LYS A 462 -18.60 4.72 15.79
CA LYS A 462 -17.95 4.94 17.10
C LYS A 462 -18.06 3.67 17.94
N THR A 463 -16.92 3.02 18.16
CA THR A 463 -16.81 1.82 19.01
C THR A 463 -16.53 2.20 20.47
N GLU A 464 -17.26 1.59 21.39
CA GLU A 464 -17.06 1.74 22.84
C GLU A 464 -15.71 1.14 23.27
N GLU A 465 -15.04 1.74 24.26
CA GLU A 465 -13.68 1.34 24.67
C GLU A 465 -13.57 -0.15 25.05
N SER A 466 -14.57 -0.69 25.75
CA SER A 466 -14.67 -2.11 26.12
C SER A 466 -14.89 -3.05 24.92
N ASN A 467 -15.45 -2.54 23.83
CA ASN A 467 -15.72 -3.26 22.59
C ASN A 467 -14.64 -3.03 21.52
N LYS A 468 -13.57 -2.26 21.78
CA LYS A 468 -12.45 -2.11 20.84
C LYS A 468 -11.59 -3.37 20.77
N LEU A 469 -11.35 -3.88 19.57
CA LEU A 469 -10.33 -4.89 19.25
C LEU A 469 -9.25 -4.23 18.40
N PHE A 470 -8.08 -3.98 18.98
CA PHE A 470 -6.94 -3.36 18.30
C PHE A 470 -6.27 -4.30 17.29
N LEU A 471 -5.98 -3.81 16.08
CA LEU A 471 -5.22 -4.53 15.05
C LEU A 471 -3.81 -3.97 14.79
N GLY A 472 -3.70 -2.65 14.68
CA GLY A 472 -2.52 -1.99 14.13
C GLY A 472 -2.83 -0.55 13.71
N SER A 473 -2.00 0.04 12.87
CA SER A 473 -2.13 1.44 12.45
C SER A 473 -2.69 1.60 11.04
N LEU A 474 -3.40 2.71 10.81
CA LEU A 474 -3.81 3.14 9.46
C LEU A 474 -2.57 3.35 8.60
N VAL A 475 -2.65 2.99 7.32
CA VAL A 475 -1.65 3.35 6.31
C VAL A 475 -2.29 4.35 5.35
N LYS A 476 -1.55 5.39 5.00
CA LYS A 476 -1.95 6.43 4.05
C LYS A 476 -0.80 6.64 3.07
N SER A 477 -1.07 6.52 1.77
CA SER A 477 -0.06 6.65 0.71
C SER A 477 1.20 5.85 1.05
N GLY A 478 1.04 4.58 1.37
CA GLY A 478 2.15 3.69 1.66
C GLY A 478 2.84 3.82 3.03
N LEU A 479 2.53 4.85 3.81
CA LEU A 479 3.18 5.14 5.10
C LEU A 479 2.23 4.89 6.30
N PRO A 480 2.63 4.09 7.31
CA PRO A 480 1.89 3.95 8.56
C PRO A 480 1.73 5.30 9.30
N GLN A 481 0.55 5.52 9.87
CA GLN A 481 0.16 6.74 10.58
C GLN A 481 0.03 6.49 12.09
N GLU A 482 0.06 7.53 12.92
CA GLU A 482 -0.21 7.45 14.37
C GLU A 482 -1.71 7.35 14.69
N ILE A 483 -2.44 6.49 13.97
CA ILE A 483 -3.89 6.31 14.06
C ILE A 483 -4.20 4.82 14.23
N ASP A 484 -4.56 4.41 15.45
CA ASP A 484 -4.84 3.02 15.79
C ASP A 484 -6.19 2.52 15.23
N ILE A 485 -6.13 1.50 14.38
CA ILE A 485 -7.27 0.83 13.77
C ILE A 485 -7.79 -0.29 14.69
N HIS A 486 -9.10 -0.26 14.86
CA HIS A 486 -9.85 -1.13 15.75
C HIS A 486 -11.07 -1.71 15.02
N ILE A 487 -11.40 -2.98 15.30
CA ILE A 487 -12.68 -3.60 14.97
C ILE A 487 -13.59 -3.57 16.22
N ASP A 488 -14.91 -3.52 16.04
CA ASP A 488 -15.87 -3.68 17.14
C ASP A 488 -16.02 -5.18 17.49
N LYS A 489 -15.83 -5.55 18.76
CA LYS A 489 -16.02 -6.92 19.27
C LYS A 489 -17.46 -7.42 19.11
N ARG A 490 -18.41 -6.56 18.76
CA ARG A 490 -19.80 -6.91 18.40
C ARG A 490 -19.95 -7.34 16.93
N ASP A 491 -18.91 -7.20 16.10
CA ASP A 491 -18.91 -7.63 14.70
C ASP A 491 -18.20 -8.99 14.49
N LEU A 492 -17.60 -9.55 15.54
CA LEU A 492 -16.97 -10.88 15.50
C LEU A 492 -17.99 -12.02 15.31
N ASP A 493 -19.19 -11.90 15.87
CA ASP A 493 -20.29 -12.86 15.64
C ASP A 493 -20.89 -12.74 14.22
N LYS A 494 -20.44 -11.78 13.41
CA LYS A 494 -20.68 -11.71 11.95
C LYS A 494 -19.53 -12.34 11.12
N HIS A 495 -18.57 -12.98 11.80
CA HIS A 495 -17.46 -13.75 11.24
C HIS A 495 -16.38 -12.94 10.49
N THR A 496 -15.18 -13.50 10.46
CA THR A 496 -13.99 -12.90 9.85
C THR A 496 -13.36 -13.84 8.83
N PHE A 497 -12.99 -13.32 7.66
CA PHE A 497 -12.17 -14.00 6.67
C PHE A 497 -10.78 -13.36 6.57
N ILE A 498 -9.73 -14.19 6.55
CA ILE A 498 -8.34 -13.77 6.45
C ILE A 498 -7.68 -14.51 5.29
N ALA A 499 -7.11 -13.76 4.35
CA ALA A 499 -6.51 -14.30 3.13
C ALA A 499 -5.10 -13.77 2.87
N GLY A 500 -4.33 -14.50 2.08
CA GLY A 500 -3.02 -14.09 1.58
C GLY A 500 -2.03 -15.25 1.47
N VAL A 501 -0.97 -15.05 0.70
CA VAL A 501 0.06 -16.06 0.45
C VAL A 501 0.83 -16.45 1.73
N THR A 502 1.58 -17.56 1.69
CA THR A 502 2.55 -17.89 2.75
C THR A 502 3.58 -16.76 2.93
N GLY A 503 3.96 -16.47 4.17
CA GLY A 503 4.88 -15.37 4.52
C GLY A 503 4.25 -13.97 4.56
N SER A 504 3.01 -13.78 4.09
CA SER A 504 2.35 -12.46 4.03
C SER A 504 1.90 -11.89 5.38
N GLY A 505 1.94 -12.68 6.47
CA GLY A 505 1.63 -12.25 7.84
C GLY A 505 0.29 -12.72 8.43
N LYS A 506 -0.47 -13.59 7.74
CA LYS A 506 -1.78 -14.10 8.22
C LYS A 506 -1.76 -14.55 9.69
N THR A 507 -0.85 -15.45 10.06
CA THR A 507 -0.78 -16.01 11.42
C THR A 507 -0.50 -14.93 12.47
N THR A 508 0.30 -13.91 12.13
CA THR A 508 0.56 -12.74 12.98
C THR A 508 -0.71 -11.92 13.23
N THR A 509 -1.57 -11.76 12.20
CA THR A 509 -2.90 -11.16 12.33
C THR A 509 -3.82 -12.00 13.20
N CYS A 510 -3.78 -13.33 13.05
CA CYS A 510 -4.56 -14.25 13.88
C CYS A 510 -4.15 -14.16 15.36
N HIS A 511 -2.84 -14.16 15.65
CA HIS A 511 -2.30 -13.95 16.99
C HIS A 511 -2.76 -12.60 17.59
N ARG A 512 -2.71 -11.52 16.79
CA ARG A 512 -3.20 -10.19 17.19
C ARG A 512 -4.71 -10.20 17.48
N LEU A 513 -5.51 -10.83 16.63
CA LEU A 513 -6.98 -10.95 16.80
C LEU A 513 -7.35 -11.70 18.08
N LEU A 514 -6.79 -12.89 18.30
CA LEU A 514 -7.09 -13.74 19.45
C LEU A 514 -6.73 -13.05 20.78
N GLU A 515 -5.54 -12.45 20.86
CA GLU A 515 -5.13 -11.64 22.01
C GLU A 515 -6.06 -10.44 22.22
N SER A 516 -6.29 -9.62 21.20
CA SER A 516 -7.06 -8.38 21.35
C SER A 516 -8.56 -8.63 21.58
N ALA A 517 -9.09 -9.79 21.19
CA ALA A 517 -10.46 -10.19 21.47
C ALA A 517 -10.71 -10.39 22.97
N GLN A 518 -9.76 -10.98 23.72
CA GLN A 518 -9.94 -11.38 25.12
C GLN A 518 -11.19 -12.27 25.31
N MET A 519 -11.31 -13.31 24.48
CA MET A 519 -12.40 -14.28 24.47
C MET A 519 -11.83 -15.71 24.44
N PRO A 520 -12.52 -16.71 25.01
CA PRO A 520 -12.20 -18.13 24.81
C PRO A 520 -12.13 -18.47 23.32
N PHE A 521 -11.20 -19.35 22.94
CA PHE A 521 -10.98 -19.70 21.54
C PHE A 521 -10.55 -21.16 21.35
N LEU A 522 -10.86 -21.70 20.18
CA LEU A 522 -10.34 -22.97 19.68
C LEU A 522 -9.75 -22.77 18.28
N VAL A 523 -8.44 -22.96 18.15
CA VAL A 523 -7.72 -22.98 16.88
C VAL A 523 -7.68 -24.40 16.34
N ILE A 524 -8.02 -24.58 15.06
CA ILE A 524 -7.76 -25.79 14.28
C ILE A 524 -6.62 -25.46 13.31
N GLU A 525 -5.44 -26.07 13.51
CA GLU A 525 -4.24 -25.86 12.72
C GLU A 525 -3.87 -27.14 11.93
N PRO A 526 -4.20 -27.24 10.62
CA PRO A 526 -4.03 -28.49 9.90
C PRO A 526 -2.60 -28.94 9.61
N ALA A 527 -1.64 -28.03 9.45
CA ALA A 527 -0.40 -28.34 8.71
C ALA A 527 0.91 -27.80 9.31
N LYS A 528 0.85 -27.11 10.45
CA LYS A 528 2.01 -26.52 11.15
C LYS A 528 1.76 -26.51 12.67
N THR A 529 2.57 -25.75 13.41
CA THR A 529 2.44 -25.54 14.87
C THR A 529 2.70 -24.06 15.27
N GLU A 530 2.38 -23.11 14.39
CA GLU A 530 2.71 -21.69 14.53
C GLU A 530 2.03 -21.03 15.74
N TYR A 531 0.86 -21.53 16.16
CA TYR A 531 0.10 -20.96 17.27
C TYR A 531 0.69 -21.28 18.66
N ARG A 532 1.61 -22.26 18.78
CA ARG A 532 2.29 -22.61 20.03
C ARG A 532 2.91 -21.41 20.75
N VAL A 533 3.41 -20.44 19.98
CA VAL A 533 4.10 -19.24 20.50
C VAL A 533 3.23 -18.41 21.47
N LEU A 534 1.90 -18.49 21.36
CA LEU A 534 0.96 -17.80 22.25
C LEU A 534 1.09 -18.24 23.73
N THR A 535 1.56 -19.47 23.98
CA THR A 535 1.78 -20.00 25.34
C THR A 535 2.77 -19.17 26.16
N LYS A 536 3.71 -18.46 25.50
CA LYS A 536 4.69 -17.58 26.15
C LYS A 536 4.04 -16.39 26.85
N LYS A 537 2.89 -15.94 26.35
CA LYS A 537 2.04 -14.95 27.03
C LYS A 537 1.04 -15.59 27.97
N ASN A 538 0.37 -16.66 27.52
CA ASN A 538 -0.68 -17.33 28.28
C ASN A 538 -0.40 -18.83 28.43
N LYS A 539 0.22 -19.20 29.55
CA LYS A 539 0.57 -20.60 29.87
C LYS A 539 -0.62 -21.52 30.14
N ASN A 540 -1.85 -20.99 30.13
CA ASN A 540 -3.08 -21.76 30.36
C ASN A 540 -3.76 -22.20 29.03
N ILE A 541 -3.13 -21.96 27.87
CA ILE A 541 -3.60 -22.47 26.58
C ILE A 541 -3.41 -24.00 26.56
N LEU A 542 -4.50 -24.73 26.34
CA LEU A 542 -4.47 -26.17 26.09
C LEU A 542 -4.01 -26.42 24.65
N ILE A 543 -3.09 -27.36 24.46
CA ILE A 543 -2.63 -27.78 23.13
C ILE A 543 -2.76 -29.28 23.02
N PHE A 544 -3.34 -29.76 21.91
CA PHE A 544 -3.49 -31.17 21.58
C PHE A 544 -2.89 -31.48 20.20
N THR A 545 -2.05 -32.51 20.14
CA THR A 545 -1.38 -32.98 18.92
C THR A 545 -2.10 -34.20 18.36
N LEU A 546 -3.05 -33.96 17.47
CA LEU A 546 -3.97 -34.97 16.96
C LEU A 546 -3.20 -35.96 16.08
N GLY A 547 -3.26 -37.24 16.46
CA GLY A 547 -2.43 -38.30 15.87
C GLY A 547 -1.04 -38.48 16.48
N ASN A 548 -0.68 -37.79 17.57
CA ASN A 548 0.58 -38.01 18.30
C ASN A 548 0.37 -38.07 19.83
N ASP A 549 0.22 -39.30 20.35
CA ASP A 549 0.07 -39.59 21.77
C ASP A 549 1.33 -39.34 22.63
N ASN A 550 2.50 -39.15 22.00
CA ASN A 550 3.77 -38.92 22.69
C ASN A 550 4.00 -37.46 23.09
N VAL A 551 3.22 -36.52 22.53
CA VAL A 551 3.21 -35.10 22.94
C VAL A 551 1.95 -34.82 23.76
N ALA A 552 0.84 -34.47 23.12
CA ALA A 552 -0.44 -34.20 23.79
C ALA A 552 -1.58 -34.99 23.11
N PRO A 553 -1.93 -36.19 23.61
CA PRO A 553 -2.98 -37.02 23.01
C PRO A 553 -4.33 -36.30 22.96
N PHE A 554 -5.14 -36.63 21.96
CA PHE A 554 -6.53 -36.20 21.84
C PHE A 554 -7.46 -37.42 21.81
N ARG A 555 -8.72 -37.29 22.24
CA ARG A 555 -9.71 -38.38 22.28
C ARG A 555 -11.09 -37.86 21.85
N LEU A 556 -11.62 -38.41 20.77
CA LEU A 556 -12.86 -37.99 20.13
C LEU A 556 -13.65 -39.22 19.65
N ASN A 557 -14.75 -39.55 20.32
CA ASN A 557 -15.75 -40.48 19.82
C ASN A 557 -16.75 -39.68 18.94
N PRO A 558 -16.76 -39.83 17.60
CA PRO A 558 -17.73 -39.11 16.76
C PRO A 558 -19.19 -39.48 17.09
N PHE A 559 -19.44 -40.62 17.74
CA PHE A 559 -20.77 -41.13 18.13
C PHE A 559 -21.22 -40.73 19.54
N GLU A 560 -20.42 -40.00 20.34
CA GLU A 560 -20.90 -39.42 21.61
C GLU A 560 -21.63 -38.10 21.34
N PHE A 561 -22.95 -38.09 21.55
CA PHE A 561 -23.81 -36.92 21.39
C PHE A 561 -24.23 -36.29 22.73
N PHE A 562 -24.66 -35.04 22.70
CA PHE A 562 -25.12 -34.31 23.88
C PHE A 562 -26.59 -34.59 24.22
N PRO A 563 -27.04 -34.47 25.49
CA PRO A 563 -28.43 -34.75 25.91
C PRO A 563 -29.56 -33.91 25.27
N HIS A 564 -29.22 -32.94 24.41
CA HIS A 564 -30.17 -32.09 23.67
C HIS A 564 -30.16 -32.36 22.15
N GLU A 565 -29.19 -33.13 21.65
CA GLU A 565 -29.20 -33.66 20.29
C GLU A 565 -30.20 -34.81 20.18
N ASN A 566 -30.59 -35.12 18.94
CA ASN A 566 -31.23 -36.39 18.58
C ASN A 566 -30.26 -37.22 17.72
N ILE A 567 -30.40 -38.55 17.77
CA ILE A 567 -29.49 -39.46 17.07
C ILE A 567 -29.47 -39.21 15.55
N THR A 568 -30.60 -38.89 14.91
CA THR A 568 -30.65 -38.63 13.47
C THR A 568 -29.77 -37.44 13.08
N SER A 569 -29.91 -36.27 13.72
CA SER A 569 -29.07 -35.11 13.42
C SER A 569 -27.57 -35.36 13.68
N ARG A 570 -27.23 -36.22 14.65
CA ARG A 570 -25.84 -36.68 14.84
C ARG A 570 -25.36 -37.56 13.68
N VAL A 571 -26.19 -38.50 13.21
CA VAL A 571 -25.87 -39.35 12.05
C VAL A 571 -25.72 -38.51 10.78
N ASP A 572 -26.61 -37.55 10.54
CA ASP A 572 -26.54 -36.60 9.43
C ASP A 572 -25.20 -35.85 9.42
N MET A 573 -24.74 -35.35 10.58
CA MET A 573 -23.45 -34.66 10.68
C MET A 573 -22.24 -35.57 10.47
N ILE A 574 -22.29 -36.82 10.95
CA ILE A 574 -21.23 -37.81 10.69
C ILE A 574 -21.18 -38.14 9.20
N LYS A 575 -22.34 -38.30 8.56
CA LYS A 575 -22.48 -38.55 7.12
C LYS A 575 -21.93 -37.38 6.30
N ALA A 576 -22.32 -36.13 6.58
CA ALA A 576 -21.80 -34.94 5.91
C ALA A 576 -20.27 -34.79 6.08
N SER A 577 -19.73 -35.17 7.25
CA SER A 577 -18.27 -35.23 7.48
C SER A 577 -17.58 -36.25 6.58
N ILE A 578 -18.21 -37.42 6.36
CA ILE A 578 -17.70 -38.49 5.48
C ILE A 578 -17.80 -38.09 4.00
N GLU A 579 -18.94 -37.53 3.57
CA GLU A 579 -19.21 -37.11 2.20
C GLU A 579 -18.35 -35.92 1.74
N SER A 580 -18.06 -34.96 2.63
CA SER A 580 -17.13 -33.86 2.33
C SER A 580 -15.66 -34.28 2.28
N ALA A 581 -15.27 -35.32 3.02
CA ALA A 581 -13.89 -35.78 3.14
C ALA A 581 -13.47 -36.84 2.09
N PHE A 582 -14.39 -37.71 1.68
CA PHE A 582 -14.12 -38.83 0.77
C PHE A 582 -15.03 -38.81 -0.45
N ASP A 583 -14.45 -38.93 -1.64
CA ASP A 583 -15.25 -39.27 -2.81
C ASP A 583 -15.76 -40.72 -2.72
N MET A 584 -17.05 -40.92 -3.02
CA MET A 584 -17.82 -42.13 -2.73
C MET A 584 -18.98 -42.31 -3.71
N GLU A 585 -19.23 -43.57 -4.09
CA GLU A 585 -20.44 -43.94 -4.85
C GLU A 585 -21.72 -43.65 -4.05
N ALA A 586 -22.81 -43.29 -4.74
CA ALA A 586 -24.06 -42.81 -4.13
C ALA A 586 -24.70 -43.77 -3.10
N ALA A 587 -24.46 -45.08 -3.20
CA ALA A 587 -24.95 -46.06 -2.24
C ALA A 587 -24.15 -46.08 -0.92
N ILE A 588 -22.86 -45.72 -0.95
CA ILE A 588 -21.94 -45.94 0.18
C ILE A 588 -22.32 -45.11 1.41
N PRO A 589 -22.60 -43.79 1.33
CA PRO A 589 -23.00 -43.02 2.51
C PRO A 589 -24.29 -43.53 3.16
N GLN A 590 -25.24 -44.03 2.35
CA GLN A 590 -26.50 -44.60 2.81
C GLN A 590 -26.29 -45.95 3.54
N LEU A 591 -25.33 -46.76 3.08
CA LEU A 591 -24.93 -48.01 3.74
C LEU A 591 -24.22 -47.74 5.08
N ILE A 592 -23.38 -46.70 5.14
CA ILE A 592 -22.73 -46.24 6.37
C ILE A 592 -23.76 -45.69 7.36
N GLU A 593 -24.67 -44.82 6.92
CA GLU A 593 -25.78 -44.29 7.72
C GLU A 593 -26.60 -45.41 8.37
N ALA A 594 -27.05 -46.39 7.59
CA ALA A 594 -27.80 -47.55 8.08
C ALA A 594 -26.99 -48.41 9.07
N ALA A 595 -25.66 -48.50 8.90
CA ALA A 595 -24.78 -49.17 9.85
C ALA A 595 -24.59 -48.38 11.15
N ILE A 596 -24.53 -47.04 11.11
CA ILE A 596 -24.45 -46.21 12.32
C ILE A 596 -25.73 -46.34 13.16
N TYR A 597 -26.91 -46.28 12.53
CA TYR A 597 -28.18 -46.50 13.24
C TYR A 597 -28.22 -47.86 13.95
N LYS A 598 -27.88 -48.95 13.27
CA LYS A 598 -27.79 -50.28 13.90
C LYS A 598 -26.74 -50.35 15.00
N CYS A 599 -25.65 -49.60 14.94
CA CYS A 599 -24.69 -49.53 16.05
C CYS A 599 -25.28 -48.90 17.31
N TYR A 600 -26.11 -47.86 17.17
CA TYR A 600 -26.84 -47.29 18.31
C TYR A 600 -27.84 -48.29 18.89
N GLU A 601 -28.55 -49.05 18.05
CA GLU A 601 -29.46 -50.13 18.49
C GLU A 601 -28.70 -51.28 19.19
N ASP A 602 -27.55 -51.72 18.66
CA ASP A 602 -26.64 -52.72 19.28
C ASP A 602 -26.07 -52.23 20.64
N LYS A 603 -26.12 -50.92 20.94
CA LYS A 603 -25.79 -50.31 22.24
C LYS A 603 -27.02 -50.04 23.14
N GLY A 604 -28.22 -50.38 22.68
CA GLY A 604 -29.47 -50.23 23.42
C GLY A 604 -30.17 -48.87 23.29
N TRP A 605 -29.82 -48.04 22.29
CA TRP A 605 -30.53 -46.79 22.04
C TRP A 605 -31.78 -47.01 21.17
N ASN A 606 -32.88 -46.36 21.55
CA ASN A 606 -34.05 -46.20 20.71
C ASN A 606 -33.90 -44.92 19.87
N ILE A 607 -33.72 -45.07 18.55
CA ILE A 607 -33.43 -43.95 17.63
C ILE A 607 -34.48 -42.82 17.72
N ALA A 608 -35.77 -43.18 17.67
CA ALA A 608 -36.89 -42.23 17.63
C ALA A 608 -37.07 -41.39 18.91
N THR A 609 -36.58 -41.87 20.06
CA THR A 609 -36.65 -41.13 21.35
C THR A 609 -35.30 -40.66 21.87
N SER A 610 -34.19 -41.10 21.27
CA SER A 610 -32.81 -40.87 21.73
C SER A 610 -32.60 -41.23 23.21
N LYS A 611 -33.21 -42.33 23.66
CA LYS A 611 -33.06 -42.89 25.02
C LYS A 611 -32.37 -44.25 24.98
N ASN A 612 -31.56 -44.56 25.99
CA ASN A 612 -30.90 -45.85 26.14
C ASN A 612 -31.69 -46.77 27.09
N SER A 613 -31.66 -48.10 26.84
CA SER A 613 -32.35 -49.12 27.64
C SER A 613 -31.45 -49.91 28.60
N ARG A 614 -30.12 -49.78 28.47
CA ARG A 614 -29.12 -50.45 29.33
C ARG A 614 -28.64 -49.57 30.49
N TYR A 615 -28.67 -48.25 30.32
CA TYR A 615 -28.18 -47.27 31.30
C TYR A 615 -29.25 -46.21 31.58
N GLU A 616 -29.53 -45.96 32.87
CA GLU A 616 -30.47 -44.90 33.30
C GLU A 616 -29.96 -43.49 32.95
N ASN A 617 -28.65 -43.26 33.13
CA ASN A 617 -27.97 -42.04 32.69
C ASN A 617 -26.79 -42.41 31.74
N PRO A 618 -27.05 -42.57 30.43
CA PRO A 618 -26.02 -43.01 29.47
C PRO A 618 -24.92 -41.97 29.20
N PHE A 619 -25.12 -40.71 29.60
CA PHE A 619 -24.15 -39.62 29.41
C PHE A 619 -23.18 -39.45 30.59
N ALA A 620 -23.45 -40.12 31.73
CA ALA A 620 -22.68 -39.98 32.95
C ALA A 620 -21.20 -40.38 32.78
N ASP A 621 -20.33 -39.78 33.58
CA ASP A 621 -18.90 -40.10 33.65
C ASP A 621 -18.66 -41.60 33.93
N GLY A 622 -17.73 -42.21 33.19
CA GLY A 622 -17.40 -43.64 33.32
C GLY A 622 -18.40 -44.60 32.65
N ILE A 623 -19.53 -44.11 32.11
CA ILE A 623 -20.47 -44.93 31.34
C ILE A 623 -20.09 -44.96 29.86
N TYR A 624 -20.15 -46.15 29.25
CA TYR A 624 -19.73 -46.41 27.87
C TYR A 624 -20.93 -46.78 26.97
N ALA A 625 -21.92 -45.90 26.90
CA ALA A 625 -23.17 -46.16 26.19
C ALA A 625 -23.11 -46.00 24.66
N PHE A 626 -22.02 -45.47 24.10
CA PHE A 626 -21.96 -45.06 22.68
C PHE A 626 -21.28 -46.10 21.76
N PRO A 627 -21.57 -46.09 20.45
CA PRO A 627 -20.78 -46.77 19.42
C PRO A 627 -19.31 -46.33 19.39
N THR A 628 -18.45 -47.12 18.76
CA THR A 628 -17.09 -46.71 18.34
C THR A 628 -16.88 -47.00 16.85
N LEU A 629 -15.76 -46.57 16.26
CA LEU A 629 -15.46 -46.85 14.85
C LEU A 629 -15.28 -48.35 14.58
N SER A 630 -14.71 -49.11 15.53
CA SER A 630 -14.62 -50.57 15.46
C SER A 630 -15.99 -51.24 15.43
N ASP A 631 -17.01 -50.67 16.08
CA ASP A 631 -18.38 -51.18 15.99
C ASP A 631 -18.98 -50.87 14.62
N LEU A 632 -18.79 -49.66 14.09
CA LEU A 632 -19.25 -49.28 12.75
C LEU A 632 -18.66 -50.17 11.64
N VAL A 633 -17.36 -50.47 11.68
CA VAL A 633 -16.72 -51.33 10.67
C VAL A 633 -17.31 -52.74 10.70
N LYS A 634 -17.50 -53.33 11.88
CA LYS A 634 -18.14 -54.66 12.04
C LYS A 634 -19.61 -54.65 11.59
N MET A 635 -20.34 -53.59 11.90
CA MET A 635 -21.75 -53.46 11.53
C MET A 635 -21.93 -53.28 10.02
N THR A 636 -21.05 -52.52 9.37
CA THR A 636 -21.09 -52.33 7.91
C THR A 636 -21.05 -53.66 7.15
N GLU A 637 -20.20 -54.60 7.56
CA GLU A 637 -20.11 -55.93 6.95
C GLU A 637 -21.44 -56.71 7.06
N LYS A 638 -22.16 -56.59 8.19
CA LYS A 638 -23.54 -57.12 8.33
C LYS A 638 -24.50 -56.41 7.37
N VAL A 639 -24.54 -55.07 7.38
CA VAL A 639 -25.49 -54.28 6.59
C VAL A 639 -25.36 -54.54 5.09
N VAL A 640 -24.15 -54.52 4.53
CA VAL A 640 -23.95 -54.77 3.09
C VAL A 640 -24.35 -56.20 2.71
N SER A 641 -24.15 -57.18 3.62
CA SER A 641 -24.57 -58.57 3.40
C SER A 641 -26.09 -58.73 3.35
N GLU A 642 -26.82 -57.96 4.17
CA GLU A 642 -28.29 -58.01 4.31
C GLU A 642 -29.05 -57.27 3.19
N GLN A 643 -28.43 -56.27 2.53
CA GLN A 643 -29.07 -55.39 1.53
C GLN A 643 -29.39 -56.05 0.18
N GLY A 644 -29.20 -57.37 0.03
CA GLY A 644 -29.66 -58.12 -1.14
C GLY A 644 -28.85 -57.92 -2.44
N PHE A 645 -27.73 -57.20 -2.40
CA PHE A 645 -26.80 -57.10 -3.54
C PHE A 645 -26.23 -58.48 -3.94
N ASP A 646 -25.78 -58.60 -5.20
CA ASP A 646 -25.00 -59.75 -5.64
C ASP A 646 -23.62 -59.79 -4.97
N GLU A 647 -22.98 -60.96 -4.99
CA GLU A 647 -21.70 -61.18 -4.29
C GLU A 647 -20.57 -60.28 -4.80
N ARG A 648 -20.56 -59.85 -6.07
CA ARG A 648 -19.52 -58.93 -6.53
C ARG A 648 -19.73 -57.55 -5.93
N LEU A 649 -20.93 -56.98 -6.05
CA LEU A 649 -21.23 -55.66 -5.47
C LEU A 649 -21.06 -55.65 -3.93
N LYS A 650 -21.34 -56.77 -3.24
CA LYS A 650 -21.02 -56.90 -1.80
C LYS A 650 -19.54 -56.77 -1.52
N GLN A 651 -18.68 -57.55 -2.21
CA GLN A 651 -17.23 -57.49 -1.99
C GLN A 651 -16.65 -56.13 -2.39
N ASP A 652 -17.13 -55.54 -3.49
CA ASP A 652 -16.71 -54.21 -3.96
C ASP A 652 -17.09 -53.13 -2.91
N TYR A 653 -18.32 -53.09 -2.40
CA TYR A 653 -18.72 -52.14 -1.34
C TYR A 653 -18.04 -52.40 0.02
N ILE A 654 -17.95 -53.65 0.48
CA ILE A 654 -17.27 -53.98 1.74
C ILE A 654 -15.80 -53.55 1.65
N GLY A 655 -15.09 -53.90 0.58
CA GLY A 655 -13.71 -53.48 0.36
C GLY A 655 -13.55 -51.95 0.32
N SER A 656 -14.42 -51.26 -0.42
CA SER A 656 -14.41 -49.80 -0.58
C SER A 656 -14.63 -49.05 0.74
N ILE A 657 -15.57 -49.49 1.59
CA ILE A 657 -15.82 -48.88 2.90
C ILE A 657 -14.71 -49.24 3.90
N LYS A 658 -14.33 -50.52 3.95
CA LYS A 658 -13.32 -51.05 4.86
C LYS A 658 -11.96 -50.39 4.64
N ALA A 659 -11.55 -50.16 3.39
CA ALA A 659 -10.31 -49.44 3.06
C ALA A 659 -10.28 -48.00 3.61
N ARG A 660 -11.41 -47.28 3.61
CA ARG A 660 -11.51 -45.91 4.14
C ARG A 660 -11.57 -45.90 5.67
N LEU A 661 -12.44 -46.73 6.27
CA LEU A 661 -12.66 -46.71 7.73
C LEU A 661 -11.54 -47.40 8.53
N GLN A 662 -10.93 -48.49 8.04
CA GLN A 662 -9.81 -49.12 8.76
C GLN A 662 -8.57 -48.22 8.83
N GLY A 663 -8.38 -47.30 7.88
CA GLY A 663 -7.34 -46.27 7.95
C GLY A 663 -7.43 -45.40 9.22
N LEU A 664 -8.64 -45.24 9.78
CA LEU A 664 -8.89 -44.48 11.00
C LEU A 664 -8.69 -45.31 12.29
N LEU A 665 -8.67 -46.65 12.18
CA LEU A 665 -8.51 -47.57 13.33
C LEU A 665 -7.04 -47.91 13.63
N ILE A 666 -6.10 -47.54 12.76
CA ILE A 666 -4.70 -47.98 12.85
C ILE A 666 -3.85 -46.94 13.59
N GLY A 667 -3.06 -47.42 14.56
CA GLY A 667 -2.09 -46.61 15.31
C GLY A 667 -2.74 -45.47 16.11
N SER A 668 -2.07 -44.32 16.14
CA SER A 668 -2.53 -43.14 16.87
C SER A 668 -3.86 -42.55 16.39
N LYS A 669 -4.25 -42.79 15.13
CA LYS A 669 -5.61 -42.45 14.65
C LYS A 669 -6.66 -43.30 15.34
N GLY A 670 -6.41 -44.60 15.51
CA GLY A 670 -7.27 -45.50 16.27
C GLY A 670 -7.36 -45.10 17.74
N GLN A 671 -6.21 -44.82 18.39
CA GLN A 671 -6.18 -44.34 19.77
C GLN A 671 -6.94 -43.01 19.97
N MET A 672 -6.97 -42.15 18.95
CA MET A 672 -7.69 -40.87 18.97
C MET A 672 -9.20 -41.01 18.71
N LEU A 673 -9.62 -41.87 17.77
CA LEU A 673 -10.99 -41.88 17.21
C LEU A 673 -11.82 -43.12 17.59
N ASP A 674 -11.20 -44.24 17.92
CA ASP A 674 -11.89 -45.47 18.36
C ASP A 674 -12.01 -45.55 19.89
N THR A 675 -12.26 -44.40 20.51
CA THR A 675 -12.49 -44.27 21.95
C THR A 675 -13.98 -44.45 22.28
N ALA A 676 -14.27 -44.98 23.46
CA ALA A 676 -15.64 -45.05 23.96
C ALA A 676 -16.21 -43.68 24.35
N ARG A 677 -15.36 -42.69 24.67
CA ARG A 677 -15.76 -41.32 25.09
C ARG A 677 -14.94 -40.22 24.42
N SER A 678 -15.61 -39.12 24.13
CA SER A 678 -15.06 -37.83 23.67
C SER A 678 -14.60 -36.97 24.83
N ILE A 679 -13.50 -36.25 24.63
CA ILE A 679 -13.11 -35.07 25.41
C ILE A 679 -14.28 -34.09 25.54
N ASP A 680 -14.36 -33.32 26.63
CA ASP A 680 -15.51 -32.45 26.85
C ASP A 680 -15.40 -31.14 26.04
N PHE A 681 -16.02 -31.13 24.86
CA PHE A 681 -16.09 -29.94 24.01
C PHE A 681 -16.77 -28.73 24.68
N LYS A 682 -17.64 -28.92 25.69
CA LYS A 682 -18.22 -27.79 26.43
C LYS A 682 -17.20 -27.13 27.34
N ASP A 683 -16.32 -27.92 27.95
CA ASP A 683 -15.19 -27.41 28.74
C ASP A 683 -14.15 -26.73 27.83
N LEU A 684 -13.78 -27.37 26.71
CA LEU A 684 -12.88 -26.79 25.71
C LEU A 684 -13.38 -25.44 25.18
N ALA A 685 -14.66 -25.31 24.84
CA ALA A 685 -15.28 -24.07 24.36
C ALA A 685 -15.40 -22.95 25.42
N THR A 686 -14.88 -23.15 26.64
CA THR A 686 -14.72 -22.11 27.67
C THR A 686 -13.26 -21.76 27.97
N LYS A 687 -12.30 -22.38 27.27
CA LYS A 687 -10.86 -22.23 27.46
C LYS A 687 -10.21 -21.69 26.18
N ASN A 688 -8.88 -21.52 26.21
CA ASN A 688 -8.09 -21.27 25.02
C ASN A 688 -7.45 -22.59 24.59
N VAL A 689 -7.69 -23.03 23.36
CA VAL A 689 -7.37 -24.38 22.87
C VAL A 689 -6.72 -24.29 21.49
N ILE A 690 -5.71 -25.12 21.23
CA ILE A 690 -5.11 -25.32 19.91
C ILE A 690 -5.15 -26.83 19.60
N LEU A 691 -5.73 -27.18 18.45
CA LEU A 691 -5.76 -28.54 17.90
C LEU A 691 -4.83 -28.59 16.68
N GLU A 692 -3.69 -29.26 16.83
CA GLU A 692 -2.67 -29.40 15.79
C GLU A 692 -2.87 -30.73 15.06
N LEU A 693 -3.14 -30.71 13.74
CA LEU A 693 -3.40 -31.92 12.93
C LEU A 693 -2.24 -32.25 11.98
N GLU A 694 -1.03 -31.72 12.19
CA GLU A 694 0.10 -31.90 11.26
C GLU A 694 0.36 -33.38 10.93
N GLU A 695 0.32 -34.22 11.96
CA GLU A 695 0.71 -35.64 11.97
C GLU A 695 -0.24 -36.57 11.20
N ILE A 696 -1.49 -36.13 10.95
CA ILE A 696 -2.49 -36.89 10.17
C ILE A 696 -2.16 -36.76 8.67
N ARG A 697 -1.12 -37.41 8.18
CA ARG A 697 -0.50 -37.08 6.87
C ARG A 697 -1.42 -37.16 5.63
N ASN A 698 -2.60 -37.81 5.70
CA ASN A 698 -3.58 -37.87 4.60
C ASN A 698 -4.54 -36.65 4.60
N PRO A 699 -4.65 -35.87 3.52
CA PRO A 699 -5.57 -34.72 3.42
C PRO A 699 -7.04 -35.03 3.73
N SER A 700 -7.61 -36.12 3.19
CA SER A 700 -9.01 -36.50 3.46
C SER A 700 -9.24 -36.88 4.92
N GLU A 701 -8.27 -37.52 5.57
CA GLU A 701 -8.35 -37.81 7.00
C GLU A 701 -8.31 -36.53 7.84
N LYS A 702 -7.55 -35.50 7.43
CA LYS A 702 -7.63 -34.17 8.06
C LYS A 702 -9.02 -33.57 7.91
N SER A 703 -9.58 -33.53 6.70
CA SER A 703 -10.93 -33.00 6.44
C SER A 703 -12.00 -33.69 7.28
N LEU A 704 -11.97 -35.02 7.36
CA LEU A 704 -12.90 -35.80 8.18
C LEU A 704 -12.80 -35.44 9.67
N VAL A 705 -11.57 -35.38 10.20
CA VAL A 705 -11.33 -35.06 11.62
C VAL A 705 -11.74 -33.62 11.93
N MET A 706 -11.49 -32.67 11.02
CA MET A 706 -12.00 -31.30 11.13
C MET A 706 -13.54 -31.27 11.16
N GLY A 707 -14.22 -32.05 10.31
CA GLY A 707 -15.68 -32.19 10.31
C GLY A 707 -16.22 -32.73 11.64
N PHE A 708 -15.63 -33.81 12.18
CA PHE A 708 -16.01 -34.38 13.48
C PHE A 708 -15.77 -33.41 14.66
N ILE A 709 -14.66 -32.65 14.63
CA ILE A 709 -14.36 -31.60 15.63
C ILE A 709 -15.44 -30.51 15.59
N LEU A 710 -15.74 -29.97 14.40
CA LEU A 710 -16.70 -28.87 14.25
C LEU A 710 -18.13 -29.30 14.59
N ALA A 711 -18.53 -30.54 14.25
CA ALA A 711 -19.84 -31.08 14.64
C ALA A 711 -20.01 -31.13 16.17
N ASN A 712 -19.02 -31.65 16.89
CA ASN A 712 -19.07 -31.71 18.36
C ASN A 712 -18.93 -30.32 19.00
N LEU A 713 -18.14 -29.41 18.40
CA LEU A 713 -17.96 -28.05 18.89
C LEU A 713 -19.24 -27.20 18.75
N ASN A 714 -19.95 -27.29 17.62
CA ASN A 714 -21.22 -26.59 17.40
C ASN A 714 -22.30 -26.97 18.43
N GLU A 715 -22.51 -28.27 18.69
CA GLU A 715 -23.50 -28.70 19.69
C GLU A 715 -23.03 -28.43 21.15
N ALA A 716 -21.71 -28.39 21.41
CA ALA A 716 -21.17 -27.89 22.68
C ALA A 716 -21.39 -26.37 22.87
N ILE A 717 -21.22 -25.57 21.82
CA ILE A 717 -21.52 -24.13 21.79
C ILE A 717 -23.01 -23.89 22.09
N ARG A 718 -23.92 -24.69 21.49
CA ARG A 718 -25.37 -24.63 21.76
C ARG A 718 -25.68 -24.92 23.22
N ALA A 719 -25.16 -26.02 23.76
CA ALA A 719 -25.32 -26.39 25.17
C ALA A 719 -24.75 -25.33 26.13
N ASN A 720 -23.62 -24.69 25.78
CA ASN A 720 -23.03 -23.62 26.58
C ASN A 720 -23.84 -22.32 26.48
N TYR A 721 -24.29 -21.93 25.28
CA TYR A 721 -25.15 -20.76 25.10
C TYR A 721 -26.39 -20.82 26.00
N GLU A 722 -27.07 -21.97 26.07
CA GLU A 722 -28.22 -22.15 26.95
C GLU A 722 -27.83 -22.14 28.44
N ALA A 723 -26.72 -22.78 28.82
CA ALA A 723 -26.21 -22.82 30.20
C ALA A 723 -25.68 -21.47 30.71
N PHE A 724 -25.27 -20.55 29.83
CA PHE A 724 -24.93 -19.16 30.17
C PHE A 724 -26.20 -18.29 30.19
N ARG A 725 -27.07 -18.40 29.18
CA ARG A 725 -28.33 -17.66 29.08
C ARG A 725 -29.25 -17.90 30.28
N THR A 726 -29.33 -19.12 30.79
CA THR A 726 -30.11 -19.48 32.00
C THR A 726 -29.55 -18.88 33.29
N ARG A 727 -28.25 -18.52 33.32
CA ARG A 727 -27.61 -17.77 34.42
C ARG A 727 -27.66 -16.25 34.23
N GLY A 728 -28.22 -15.76 33.11
CA GLY A 728 -28.22 -14.34 32.75
C GLY A 728 -26.92 -13.84 32.11
N GLU A 729 -25.99 -14.75 31.77
CA GLU A 729 -24.70 -14.44 31.17
C GLU A 729 -24.77 -14.53 29.64
N ARG A 730 -23.89 -13.81 28.93
CA ARG A 730 -23.73 -13.93 27.46
C ARG A 730 -22.53 -14.82 27.14
N PHE A 731 -22.78 -16.01 26.59
CA PHE A 731 -21.72 -16.83 25.99
C PHE A 731 -21.09 -16.12 24.77
N ARG A 732 -19.78 -16.27 24.60
CA ARG A 732 -18.98 -15.83 23.45
C ARG A 732 -17.74 -16.72 23.33
N HIS A 733 -17.44 -17.19 22.12
CA HIS A 733 -16.29 -18.03 21.81
C HIS A 733 -15.79 -17.75 20.37
N ILE A 734 -14.54 -18.14 20.06
CA ILE A 734 -13.91 -17.98 18.74
C ILE A 734 -13.38 -19.32 18.22
N THR A 735 -13.96 -19.88 17.17
CA THR A 735 -13.34 -20.97 16.41
C THR A 735 -12.53 -20.38 15.25
N LEU A 736 -11.23 -20.64 15.23
CA LEU A 736 -10.34 -20.29 14.13
C LEU A 736 -9.98 -21.54 13.32
N ILE A 737 -10.11 -21.46 12.00
CA ILE A 737 -9.86 -22.57 11.08
C ILE A 737 -8.82 -22.14 10.04
N GLU A 738 -7.60 -22.69 10.14
CA GLU A 738 -6.58 -22.59 9.08
C GLU A 738 -6.86 -23.58 7.95
N GLU A 739 -6.47 -23.23 6.72
CA GLU A 739 -6.64 -24.02 5.49
C GLU A 739 -8.07 -24.56 5.30
N ALA A 740 -9.07 -23.71 5.56
CA ALA A 740 -10.47 -24.08 5.59
C ALA A 740 -11.00 -24.66 4.26
N HIS A 741 -10.35 -24.40 3.12
CA HIS A 741 -10.64 -25.05 1.83
C HIS A 741 -10.56 -26.59 1.88
N ARG A 742 -9.92 -27.18 2.90
CA ARG A 742 -9.90 -28.63 3.15
C ARG A 742 -11.30 -29.21 3.43
N LEU A 743 -12.19 -28.44 4.04
CA LEU A 743 -13.55 -28.85 4.39
C LEU A 743 -14.62 -28.07 3.62
N LEU A 744 -14.33 -26.80 3.31
CA LEU A 744 -15.26 -25.85 2.68
C LEU A 744 -14.94 -25.62 1.21
N SER A 745 -14.46 -26.66 0.51
CA SER A 745 -14.02 -26.58 -0.88
C SER A 745 -15.17 -26.21 -1.80
N LYS A 746 -14.91 -25.28 -2.73
CA LYS A 746 -15.77 -25.00 -3.88
C LYS A 746 -16.03 -26.30 -4.68
N PHE A 747 -17.27 -26.47 -5.15
CA PHE A 747 -17.64 -27.55 -6.05
C PHE A 747 -17.13 -27.28 -7.47
N GLU A 748 -16.39 -28.22 -8.05
CA GLU A 748 -15.84 -28.12 -9.41
C GLU A 748 -16.49 -29.14 -10.38
N PRO A 749 -16.56 -28.86 -11.70
CA PRO A 749 -17.16 -29.78 -12.67
C PRO A 749 -16.40 -31.12 -12.75
N GLY A 750 -16.93 -32.15 -12.10
CA GLY A 750 -16.30 -33.46 -11.94
C GLY A 750 -16.34 -33.99 -10.50
N ASP A 751 -16.58 -33.11 -9.52
CA ASP A 751 -16.89 -33.50 -8.14
C ASP A 751 -18.20 -34.31 -8.06
N SER A 752 -18.29 -35.21 -7.08
CA SER A 752 -19.52 -35.93 -6.78
C SER A 752 -20.54 -35.04 -6.05
N GLN A 753 -21.83 -35.30 -6.31
CA GLN A 753 -22.94 -34.54 -5.71
C GLN A 753 -22.98 -34.67 -4.18
N ASN A 754 -22.50 -35.78 -3.62
CA ASN A 754 -22.42 -36.01 -2.18
C ASN A 754 -21.43 -35.03 -1.52
N LYS A 755 -20.23 -34.85 -2.12
CA LYS A 755 -19.22 -33.87 -1.67
C LYS A 755 -19.82 -32.46 -1.59
N LYS A 756 -20.61 -32.08 -2.60
CA LYS A 756 -21.33 -30.81 -2.61
C LYS A 756 -22.27 -30.69 -1.41
N GLN A 757 -23.11 -31.71 -1.16
CA GLN A 757 -24.06 -31.70 -0.05
C GLN A 757 -23.37 -31.63 1.32
N GLY A 758 -22.26 -32.37 1.51
CA GLY A 758 -21.44 -32.28 2.73
C GLY A 758 -20.89 -30.86 2.96
N VAL A 759 -20.36 -30.21 1.91
CA VAL A 759 -19.90 -28.81 1.99
C VAL A 759 -21.04 -27.84 2.28
N GLU A 760 -22.22 -28.03 1.68
CA GLU A 760 -23.40 -27.17 1.93
C GLU A 760 -23.86 -27.26 3.39
N VAL A 761 -23.90 -28.47 3.99
CA VAL A 761 -24.23 -28.67 5.42
C VAL A 761 -23.25 -27.92 6.35
N PHE A 762 -21.95 -27.94 6.07
CA PHE A 762 -20.99 -27.15 6.85
C PHE A 762 -21.13 -25.64 6.58
N ALA A 763 -21.39 -25.20 5.35
CA ALA A 763 -21.60 -23.78 5.05
C ALA A 763 -22.83 -23.20 5.78
N ASP A 764 -23.93 -23.95 5.85
CA ASP A 764 -25.14 -23.58 6.59
C ASP A 764 -24.91 -23.58 8.10
N MET A 765 -24.17 -24.57 8.64
CA MET A 765 -23.75 -24.57 10.05
C MET A 765 -23.00 -23.27 10.41
N LEU A 766 -22.05 -22.86 9.57
CA LEU A 766 -21.28 -21.63 9.80
C LEU A 766 -22.18 -20.38 9.81
N ALA A 767 -23.19 -20.32 8.93
CA ALA A 767 -24.16 -19.22 8.91
C ALA A 767 -25.14 -19.22 10.11
N GLU A 768 -25.38 -20.39 10.72
CA GLU A 768 -26.23 -20.55 11.89
C GLU A 768 -25.55 -20.17 13.22
N VAL A 769 -24.30 -20.60 13.45
CA VAL A 769 -23.69 -20.60 14.81
C VAL A 769 -23.58 -19.23 15.47
N ARG A 770 -23.53 -18.14 14.68
CA ARG A 770 -23.60 -16.75 15.18
C ARG A 770 -24.73 -16.50 16.18
N LYS A 771 -25.89 -17.15 16.03
CA LYS A 771 -27.04 -16.97 16.93
C LYS A 771 -26.76 -17.42 18.37
N TYR A 772 -25.75 -18.29 18.55
CA TYR A 772 -25.29 -18.82 19.83
C TYR A 772 -24.06 -18.06 20.39
N GLY A 773 -23.64 -16.96 19.76
CA GLY A 773 -22.50 -16.15 20.21
C GLY A 773 -21.13 -16.59 19.69
N GLU A 774 -21.11 -17.46 18.68
CA GLU A 774 -19.89 -17.97 18.05
C GLU A 774 -19.30 -17.00 17.02
N ALA A 775 -17.98 -16.79 17.09
CA ALA A 775 -17.22 -15.95 16.19
C ALA A 775 -16.21 -16.75 15.36
N LEU A 776 -16.60 -17.13 14.15
CA LEU A 776 -15.75 -17.85 13.22
C LEU A 776 -14.66 -16.95 12.62
N ILE A 777 -13.41 -17.41 12.65
CA ILE A 777 -12.27 -16.83 11.91
C ILE A 777 -11.79 -17.88 10.89
N ILE A 778 -12.02 -17.61 9.62
CA ILE A 778 -11.67 -18.52 8.52
C ILE A 778 -10.41 -17.98 7.84
N VAL A 779 -9.35 -18.80 7.82
CA VAL A 779 -8.01 -18.40 7.33
C VAL A 779 -7.61 -19.30 6.17
N ASP A 780 -7.26 -18.70 5.02
CA ASP A 780 -6.84 -19.46 3.84
C ASP A 780 -5.75 -18.77 3.02
N GLN A 781 -5.17 -19.51 2.08
CA GLN A 781 -4.16 -19.04 1.14
C GLN A 781 -4.73 -18.78 -0.27
N ILE A 782 -5.82 -19.48 -0.64
CA ILE A 782 -6.39 -19.46 -2.00
C ILE A 782 -7.91 -19.23 -1.90
N PRO A 783 -8.39 -17.98 -1.71
CA PRO A 783 -9.81 -17.64 -1.60
C PRO A 783 -10.73 -18.28 -2.65
N ASN A 784 -10.30 -18.41 -3.91
CA ASN A 784 -11.12 -18.98 -4.99
C ASN A 784 -11.38 -20.50 -4.84
N LYS A 785 -10.65 -21.20 -3.95
CA LYS A 785 -10.93 -22.61 -3.60
C LYS A 785 -12.02 -22.78 -2.55
N LEU A 786 -12.45 -21.72 -1.87
CA LEU A 786 -13.56 -21.79 -0.90
C LEU A 786 -14.92 -21.71 -1.60
N THR A 787 -15.93 -22.36 -1.01
CA THR A 787 -17.31 -22.17 -1.44
C THR A 787 -17.72 -20.68 -1.31
N PRO A 788 -18.39 -20.08 -2.31
CA PRO A 788 -18.72 -18.65 -2.29
C PRO A 788 -19.49 -18.17 -1.06
N GLU A 789 -20.26 -19.04 -0.40
CA GLU A 789 -21.02 -18.70 0.81
C GLU A 789 -20.10 -18.33 1.99
N VAL A 790 -18.88 -18.88 2.07
CA VAL A 790 -17.87 -18.46 3.08
C VAL A 790 -17.46 -17.00 2.89
N LEU A 791 -17.24 -16.58 1.63
CA LEU A 791 -16.85 -15.22 1.30
C LEU A 791 -18.03 -14.23 1.43
N LYS A 792 -19.27 -14.68 1.27
CA LYS A 792 -20.47 -13.85 1.49
C LYS A 792 -20.82 -13.69 2.97
N ASN A 793 -20.78 -14.77 3.75
CA ASN A 793 -21.25 -14.80 5.14
C ASN A 793 -20.24 -14.27 6.16
N THR A 794 -19.03 -13.90 5.73
CA THR A 794 -18.00 -13.23 6.55
C THR A 794 -18.06 -11.72 6.38
N ASN A 795 -18.49 -11.00 7.42
CA ASN A 795 -18.59 -9.53 7.42
C ASN A 795 -17.22 -8.84 7.41
N THR A 796 -16.32 -9.29 8.27
CA THR A 796 -14.97 -8.73 8.37
C THR A 796 -14.05 -9.45 7.39
N LYS A 797 -13.29 -8.71 6.59
CA LYS A 797 -12.31 -9.25 5.64
C LYS A 797 -10.96 -8.58 5.82
N ILE A 798 -9.92 -9.38 6.02
CA ILE A 798 -8.54 -8.92 6.24
C ILE A 798 -7.65 -9.59 5.20
N ILE A 799 -7.33 -8.86 4.14
CA ILE A 799 -6.65 -9.39 2.95
C ILE A 799 -5.19 -8.94 2.97
N HIS A 800 -4.29 -9.88 3.20
CA HIS A 800 -2.85 -9.72 2.96
C HIS A 800 -2.53 -9.92 1.46
N LYS A 801 -1.25 -9.81 1.10
CA LYS A 801 -0.72 -9.99 -0.26
C LYS A 801 -1.30 -11.21 -1.00
N LEU A 802 -1.83 -10.99 -2.21
CA LEU A 802 -2.37 -12.00 -3.13
C LEU A 802 -1.83 -11.77 -4.55
N PHE A 803 -1.45 -12.85 -5.25
CA PHE A 803 -0.91 -12.78 -6.62
C PHE A 803 -1.90 -13.21 -7.70
N ALA A 804 -2.66 -14.28 -7.49
CA ALA A 804 -3.51 -14.88 -8.51
C ALA A 804 -4.74 -14.01 -8.81
N LYS A 805 -5.06 -13.81 -10.10
CA LYS A 805 -6.12 -12.89 -10.53
C LYS A 805 -7.51 -13.33 -10.05
N ASP A 806 -7.79 -14.62 -10.07
CA ASP A 806 -9.03 -15.23 -9.59
C ASP A 806 -9.19 -15.09 -8.07
N ASP A 807 -8.12 -15.20 -7.28
CA ASP A 807 -8.14 -14.87 -5.85
C ASP A 807 -8.38 -13.37 -5.60
N LYS A 808 -7.70 -12.48 -6.36
CA LYS A 808 -7.89 -11.02 -6.31
C LYS A 808 -9.34 -10.63 -6.61
N GLU A 809 -9.93 -11.19 -7.67
CA GLU A 809 -11.33 -10.97 -8.05
C GLU A 809 -12.30 -11.50 -6.98
N ALA A 810 -12.08 -12.73 -6.49
CA ALA A 810 -12.94 -13.37 -5.50
C ALA A 810 -13.07 -12.53 -4.22
N VAL A 811 -11.96 -12.00 -3.69
CA VAL A 811 -12.01 -11.13 -2.49
C VAL A 811 -12.44 -9.71 -2.83
N GLY A 812 -11.89 -9.11 -3.89
CA GLY A 812 -12.12 -7.70 -4.24
C GLY A 812 -13.57 -7.39 -4.57
N ASN A 813 -14.27 -8.30 -5.26
CA ASN A 813 -15.69 -8.16 -5.55
C ASN A 813 -16.56 -8.23 -4.29
N THR A 814 -16.13 -8.93 -3.23
CA THR A 814 -16.82 -8.95 -1.91
C THR A 814 -16.45 -7.79 -0.98
N MET A 815 -15.53 -6.92 -1.41
CA MET A 815 -15.04 -5.75 -0.66
C MET A 815 -15.28 -4.42 -1.39
N ALA A 816 -15.86 -4.45 -2.58
CA ALA A 816 -16.07 -3.30 -3.46
C ALA A 816 -14.77 -2.53 -3.80
N LEU A 817 -13.69 -3.27 -4.11
CA LEU A 817 -12.42 -2.70 -4.60
C LEU A 817 -12.54 -2.25 -6.07
N SER A 818 -11.86 -1.16 -6.44
CA SER A 818 -11.56 -0.83 -7.85
C SER A 818 -10.64 -1.88 -8.47
N ASP A 819 -10.49 -1.89 -9.79
CA ASP A 819 -9.58 -2.83 -10.43
C ASP A 819 -8.11 -2.50 -10.12
N GLU A 820 -7.71 -1.20 -10.01
CA GLU A 820 -6.36 -0.85 -9.50
C GLU A 820 -6.16 -1.37 -8.06
N GLN A 821 -7.17 -1.26 -7.20
CA GLN A 821 -7.10 -1.75 -5.81
C GLN A 821 -7.02 -3.28 -5.73
N LYS A 822 -7.63 -4.01 -6.67
CA LYS A 822 -7.45 -5.47 -6.81
C LYS A 822 -6.03 -5.78 -7.25
N ASP A 823 -5.51 -5.06 -8.25
CA ASP A 823 -4.18 -5.34 -8.76
C ASP A 823 -3.07 -4.98 -7.77
N PHE A 824 -3.22 -3.89 -7.03
CA PHE A 824 -2.34 -3.52 -5.91
C PHE A 824 -2.24 -4.60 -4.79
N LEU A 825 -3.15 -5.58 -4.70
CA LEU A 825 -3.03 -6.69 -3.74
C LEU A 825 -1.75 -7.51 -3.92
N SER A 826 -1.10 -7.49 -5.10
CA SER A 826 0.23 -8.10 -5.29
C SER A 826 1.41 -7.24 -4.81
N ASN A 827 1.18 -5.98 -4.46
CA ASN A 827 2.23 -5.04 -4.04
C ASN A 827 2.32 -4.91 -2.51
N LEU A 828 1.26 -5.28 -1.78
CA LEU A 828 1.23 -5.32 -0.30
C LEU A 828 2.47 -5.96 0.34
N GLU A 829 3.01 -5.31 1.37
CA GLU A 829 4.13 -5.78 2.18
C GLU A 829 3.69 -6.82 3.23
N PRO A 830 4.61 -7.64 3.78
CA PRO A 830 4.31 -8.53 4.90
C PRO A 830 3.71 -7.77 6.10
N GLY A 831 2.60 -8.27 6.63
CA GLY A 831 1.84 -7.63 7.72
C GLY A 831 1.01 -6.40 7.31
N ARG A 832 1.07 -5.97 6.04
CA ARG A 832 0.17 -4.95 5.49
C ARG A 832 -1.06 -5.61 4.90
N VAL A 833 -2.24 -5.05 5.18
CA VAL A 833 -3.54 -5.64 4.81
C VAL A 833 -4.50 -4.59 4.29
N ILE A 834 -5.47 -5.04 3.48
CA ILE A 834 -6.71 -4.31 3.21
C ILE A 834 -7.79 -4.84 4.14
N LEU A 835 -8.38 -3.95 4.93
CA LEU A 835 -9.44 -4.22 5.91
C LEU A 835 -10.80 -3.72 5.39
N SER A 836 -11.80 -4.60 5.40
CA SER A 836 -13.21 -4.23 5.31
C SER A 836 -13.99 -4.83 6.49
N SER A 837 -14.95 -4.08 7.04
CA SER A 837 -15.82 -4.50 8.15
C SER A 837 -17.00 -3.52 8.29
N THR A 838 -17.87 -3.72 9.28
CA THR A 838 -18.95 -2.77 9.57
C THR A 838 -18.36 -1.40 9.99
N GLY A 839 -18.97 -0.30 9.53
CA GLY A 839 -18.48 1.07 9.79
C GLY A 839 -17.32 1.53 8.89
N ILE A 840 -16.88 0.71 7.93
CA ILE A 840 -15.84 1.04 6.95
C ILE A 840 -16.49 1.19 5.57
N ASN A 841 -16.68 2.44 5.11
CA ASN A 841 -17.40 2.73 3.85
C ASN A 841 -16.55 2.55 2.59
N LYS A 842 -15.21 2.63 2.72
CA LYS A 842 -14.20 2.27 1.72
C LYS A 842 -13.15 1.45 2.45
N PRO A 843 -12.71 0.28 1.94
CA PRO A 843 -11.70 -0.54 2.62
C PRO A 843 -10.44 0.25 2.97
N LEU A 844 -9.90 0.00 4.17
CA LEU A 844 -8.74 0.71 4.71
C LEU A 844 -7.46 -0.08 4.45
N GLN A 845 -6.36 0.61 4.19
CA GLN A 845 -5.03 0.00 4.26
C GLN A 845 -4.53 0.06 5.72
N VAL A 846 -4.05 -1.07 6.27
CA VAL A 846 -3.69 -1.19 7.69
C VAL A 846 -2.36 -1.94 7.82
N GLN A 847 -1.47 -1.47 8.70
CA GLN A 847 -0.25 -2.16 9.08
C GLN A 847 -0.51 -2.89 10.41
N ILE A 848 -0.57 -4.22 10.37
CA ILE A 848 -0.84 -5.05 11.55
C ILE A 848 0.30 -4.92 12.55
N LYS A 849 -0.02 -4.68 13.82
CA LYS A 849 0.97 -4.62 14.90
C LYS A 849 1.33 -6.04 15.32
N GLU A 850 2.55 -6.48 15.01
CA GLU A 850 3.11 -7.76 15.49
C GLU A 850 2.89 -7.90 17.02
N LEU A 851 2.45 -9.09 17.45
CA LEU A 851 2.20 -9.38 18.87
C LEU A 851 3.41 -10.04 19.54
N ILE A 852 3.95 -11.03 18.85
CA ILE A 852 5.10 -11.85 19.18
C ILE A 852 5.59 -12.44 17.85
N SER A 853 6.90 -12.54 17.66
CA SER A 853 7.46 -12.97 16.39
C SER A 853 7.36 -14.48 16.22
N THR A 854 6.96 -14.96 15.05
CA THR A 854 6.92 -16.40 14.74
C THR A 854 8.24 -16.93 14.16
N THR A 855 9.19 -16.05 13.82
CA THR A 855 10.46 -16.41 13.17
C THR A 855 11.68 -16.30 14.08
N ASN A 856 11.67 -15.35 15.03
CA ASN A 856 12.80 -15.08 15.93
C ASN A 856 12.67 -15.78 17.31
N GLU A 857 11.51 -16.34 17.59
CA GLU A 857 11.18 -16.96 18.87
C GLU A 857 11.50 -18.45 18.90
N LYS A 858 12.07 -18.94 20.00
CA LYS A 858 12.36 -20.38 20.16
C LYS A 858 11.09 -21.21 20.24
N ASP A 859 11.11 -22.43 19.69
CA ASP A 859 9.99 -23.38 19.82
C ASP A 859 9.64 -23.68 21.29
N VAL A 860 8.37 -24.01 21.52
CA VAL A 860 7.87 -24.47 22.82
C VAL A 860 8.23 -25.94 23.00
N ALA A 861 8.82 -26.29 24.15
CA ALA A 861 9.24 -27.66 24.42
C ALA A 861 8.04 -28.63 24.46
N PRO A 862 8.07 -29.77 23.73
CA PRO A 862 6.98 -30.74 23.75
C PRO A 862 6.64 -31.29 25.15
N SER A 863 7.58 -31.27 26.09
CA SER A 863 7.37 -31.64 27.49
C SER A 863 6.49 -30.64 28.26
N GLU A 864 6.56 -29.34 27.95
CA GLU A 864 5.68 -28.33 28.56
C GLU A 864 4.23 -28.54 28.09
N ILE A 865 4.06 -28.76 26.78
CA ILE A 865 2.78 -29.10 26.15
C ILE A 865 2.20 -30.39 26.75
N ARG A 866 3.01 -31.46 26.83
CA ARG A 866 2.62 -32.76 27.41
C ARG A 866 2.17 -32.62 28.87
N ASN A 867 2.89 -31.86 29.69
CA ASN A 867 2.52 -31.65 31.09
C ASN A 867 1.15 -30.97 31.25
N ILE A 868 0.81 -29.99 30.40
CA ILE A 868 -0.50 -29.34 30.40
C ILE A 868 -1.59 -30.34 29.99
N ALA A 869 -1.38 -31.10 28.91
CA ALA A 869 -2.35 -32.10 28.43
C ALA A 869 -2.57 -33.25 29.43
N LEU A 870 -1.52 -33.80 30.04
CA LEU A 870 -1.63 -34.83 31.09
C LEU A 870 -2.41 -34.31 32.31
N SER A 871 -2.20 -33.04 32.70
CA SER A 871 -2.94 -32.41 33.81
C SER A 871 -4.44 -32.32 33.51
N TYR A 872 -4.81 -32.01 32.27
CA TYR A 872 -6.20 -31.98 31.80
C TYR A 872 -6.87 -33.37 31.91
N TYR A 873 -6.18 -34.43 31.48
CA TYR A 873 -6.68 -35.80 31.61
C TYR A 873 -6.78 -36.25 33.07
N GLY A 874 -5.87 -35.81 33.93
CA GLY A 874 -5.96 -36.03 35.38
C GLY A 874 -7.14 -35.31 36.04
N GLU A 875 -7.58 -34.17 35.49
CA GLU A 875 -8.76 -33.44 35.99
C GLU A 875 -10.07 -34.06 35.50
N ASN A 876 -10.12 -34.47 34.23
CA ASN A 876 -11.31 -35.07 33.61
C ASN A 876 -11.33 -36.62 33.72
N TYR A 877 -10.52 -37.18 34.63
CA TYR A 877 -10.24 -38.62 34.73
C TYR A 877 -11.49 -39.49 34.91
N LYS A 878 -12.50 -39.00 35.67
CA LYS A 878 -13.76 -39.72 35.90
C LYS A 878 -14.59 -39.96 34.65
N ARG A 879 -14.44 -39.13 33.61
CA ARG A 879 -15.16 -39.27 32.34
C ARG A 879 -14.82 -40.56 31.59
N GLY A 880 -13.70 -41.20 31.89
CA GLY A 880 -13.28 -42.46 31.25
C GLY A 880 -12.68 -42.28 29.86
N LEU A 881 -12.07 -41.12 29.59
CA LEU A 881 -11.36 -40.80 28.33
C LEU A 881 -10.15 -41.71 28.07
N ILE A 882 -9.56 -42.23 29.13
CA ILE A 882 -8.48 -43.21 29.14
C ILE A 882 -8.97 -44.31 30.09
N GLN A 883 -9.52 -45.39 29.53
CA GLN A 883 -10.17 -46.46 30.31
C GLN A 883 -9.25 -46.96 31.44
N GLY A 884 -9.79 -47.04 32.65
CA GLY A 884 -9.05 -47.36 33.87
C GLY A 884 -8.80 -46.19 34.80
N LEU A 885 -8.62 -44.97 34.29
CA LEU A 885 -8.36 -43.81 35.16
C LEU A 885 -9.59 -43.49 36.02
N GLU A 886 -10.81 -43.70 35.50
CA GLU A 886 -12.06 -43.45 36.20
C GLU A 886 -12.21 -44.22 37.53
N PHE A 887 -11.45 -45.30 37.73
CA PHE A 887 -11.45 -46.10 38.97
C PHE A 887 -10.59 -45.51 40.10
N PHE A 888 -9.76 -44.50 39.84
CA PHE A 888 -8.99 -43.84 40.92
C PHE A 888 -9.93 -43.13 41.91
N ASN A 889 -9.63 -43.18 43.20
CA ASN A 889 -10.44 -42.52 44.24
C ASN A 889 -10.13 -41.01 44.42
N GLN A 890 -9.05 -40.52 43.81
CA GLN A 890 -8.60 -39.13 43.84
C GLN A 890 -8.01 -38.76 42.46
N LYS A 891 -7.71 -37.47 42.20
CA LYS A 891 -7.06 -37.03 40.96
C LYS A 891 -5.73 -37.80 40.76
N PRO A 892 -5.56 -38.58 39.68
CA PRO A 892 -4.30 -39.25 39.38
C PRO A 892 -3.19 -38.23 39.05
N SER A 893 -1.93 -38.60 39.29
CA SER A 893 -0.79 -37.77 38.91
C SER A 893 -0.54 -37.82 37.40
N ASN A 894 0.24 -36.87 36.88
CA ASN A 894 0.60 -36.86 35.46
C ASN A 894 1.38 -38.12 35.03
N GLU A 895 2.11 -38.78 35.96
CA GLU A 895 2.78 -40.06 35.66
C GLU A 895 1.77 -41.23 35.65
N ASP A 896 0.76 -41.24 36.53
CA ASP A 896 -0.30 -42.24 36.46
C ASP A 896 -1.05 -42.14 35.11
N VAL A 897 -1.44 -40.92 34.71
CA VAL A 897 -2.05 -40.65 33.40
C VAL A 897 -1.14 -41.13 32.26
N HIS A 898 0.18 -40.92 32.39
CA HIS A 898 1.19 -41.33 31.42
C HIS A 898 1.28 -42.87 31.27
N GLN A 899 1.34 -43.61 32.37
CA GLN A 899 1.43 -45.08 32.37
C GLN A 899 0.16 -45.73 31.77
N PHE A 900 -1.02 -45.14 32.00
CA PHE A 900 -2.28 -45.62 31.42
C PHE A 900 -2.39 -45.30 29.92
N LEU A 901 -1.92 -44.12 29.48
CA LEU A 901 -1.85 -43.76 28.05
C LEU A 901 -0.95 -44.71 27.24
N GLN A 902 0.18 -45.15 27.82
CA GLN A 902 1.06 -46.14 27.19
C GLN A 902 0.48 -47.57 27.20
N GLY A 903 -0.60 -47.82 27.95
CA GLY A 903 -1.21 -49.15 28.07
C GLY A 903 -0.34 -50.16 28.83
N ASN A 904 0.66 -49.70 29.59
CA ASN A 904 1.70 -50.55 30.18
C ASN A 904 1.12 -51.65 31.10
N ILE A 905 0.08 -51.32 31.87
CA ILE A 905 -0.60 -52.26 32.78
C ILE A 905 -1.32 -53.37 31.97
N ALA A 906 -2.02 -53.00 30.89
CA ALA A 906 -2.68 -53.95 30.00
C ALA A 906 -1.67 -54.85 29.27
N ALA A 907 -0.55 -54.28 28.80
CA ALA A 907 0.55 -55.05 28.19
C ALA A 907 1.12 -56.11 29.16
N CYS A 908 1.32 -55.74 30.44
CA CYS A 908 1.76 -56.67 31.48
C CYS A 908 0.74 -57.79 31.74
N TRP A 909 -0.57 -57.51 31.67
CA TRP A 909 -1.61 -58.53 31.76
C TRP A 909 -1.61 -59.47 30.55
N PHE A 910 -1.58 -58.94 29.32
CA PHE A 910 -1.54 -59.74 28.10
C PHE A 910 -0.31 -60.67 28.04
N GLU A 911 0.86 -60.17 28.45
CA GLU A 911 2.06 -60.99 28.62
C GLU A 911 1.86 -62.09 29.67
N SER A 912 1.27 -61.77 30.82
CA SER A 912 1.05 -62.75 31.89
C SER A 912 0.10 -63.89 31.47
N VAL A 913 -0.90 -63.59 30.64
CA VAL A 913 -1.82 -64.59 30.02
C VAL A 913 -1.15 -65.36 28.86
N ARG A 914 -0.12 -64.78 28.22
CA ARG A 914 0.70 -65.43 27.20
C ARG A 914 1.63 -66.47 27.84
N GLU A 915 2.45 -66.04 28.80
CA GLU A 915 3.49 -66.83 29.48
C GLU A 915 2.99 -67.71 30.63
N ARG A 916 1.74 -67.50 31.07
CA ARG A 916 1.09 -68.24 32.18
C ARG A 916 1.72 -68.01 33.56
N LYS A 917 2.46 -66.92 33.74
CA LYS A 917 3.03 -66.44 35.01
C LYS A 917 2.94 -64.91 35.02
N ALA A 918 2.76 -64.29 36.18
CA ALA A 918 2.83 -62.83 36.28
C ALA A 918 4.22 -62.29 35.89
N SER A 919 4.26 -61.18 35.17
CA SER A 919 5.49 -60.40 34.98
C SER A 919 5.82 -59.58 36.25
N GLU A 920 7.10 -59.22 36.42
CA GLU A 920 7.54 -58.40 37.56
C GLU A 920 6.83 -57.03 37.59
N ALA A 921 6.54 -56.47 36.42
CA ALA A 921 5.76 -55.24 36.28
C ALA A 921 4.29 -55.42 36.69
N LEU A 922 3.64 -56.55 36.37
CA LEU A 922 2.29 -56.84 36.87
C LEU A 922 2.27 -56.95 38.40
N LEU A 923 3.28 -57.60 39.00
CA LEU A 923 3.44 -57.68 40.45
C LEU A 923 3.69 -56.31 41.09
N HIS A 924 4.45 -55.42 40.42
CA HIS A 924 4.66 -54.04 40.85
C HIS A 924 3.33 -53.25 40.88
N TYR A 925 2.54 -53.30 39.80
CA TYR A 925 1.23 -52.63 39.76
C TYR A 925 0.25 -53.20 40.81
N LEU A 926 0.23 -54.53 41.00
CA LEU A 926 -0.57 -55.17 42.05
C LEU A 926 -0.18 -54.76 43.48
N ASN A 927 1.01 -54.20 43.70
CA ASN A 927 1.45 -53.72 45.02
C ASN A 927 1.17 -52.23 45.26
N ILE A 928 1.00 -51.43 44.21
CA ILE A 928 0.71 -49.99 44.28
C ILE A 928 -0.81 -49.73 44.17
N LEU A 929 -1.50 -50.51 43.32
CA LEU A 929 -2.94 -50.44 43.09
C LEU A 929 -3.63 -51.59 43.82
N ASP A 930 -4.86 -51.36 44.30
CA ASP A 930 -5.62 -52.40 45.01
C ASP A 930 -6.19 -53.48 44.06
N ASN A 931 -6.65 -54.59 44.65
CA ASN A 931 -7.12 -55.73 43.86
C ASN A 931 -8.40 -55.40 43.08
N ASP A 932 -9.34 -54.65 43.63
CA ASP A 932 -10.60 -54.33 42.96
C ASP A 932 -10.39 -53.30 41.84
N PHE A 933 -9.48 -52.34 42.03
CA PHE A 933 -8.98 -51.47 40.97
C PHE A 933 -8.41 -52.31 39.82
N MET A 934 -7.44 -53.18 40.10
CA MET A 934 -6.73 -53.96 39.07
C MET A 934 -7.67 -54.92 38.32
N VAL A 935 -8.64 -55.52 39.02
CA VAL A 935 -9.68 -56.35 38.40
C VAL A 935 -10.62 -55.52 37.52
N SER A 936 -11.08 -54.36 38.00
CA SER A 936 -11.98 -53.47 37.25
C SER A 936 -11.30 -52.90 36.00
N TYR A 937 -10.03 -52.51 36.12
CA TYR A 937 -9.19 -52.10 35.00
C TYR A 937 -9.07 -53.21 33.96
N ILE A 938 -8.64 -54.41 34.35
CA ILE A 938 -8.40 -55.51 33.40
C ILE A 938 -9.69 -55.96 32.72
N LEU A 939 -10.83 -56.01 33.42
CA LEU A 939 -12.13 -56.31 32.82
C LEU A 939 -12.56 -55.27 31.78
N THR A 940 -12.35 -53.98 32.04
CA THR A 940 -12.76 -52.89 31.13
C THR A 940 -11.78 -52.70 29.97
N ALA A 941 -10.47 -52.72 30.26
CA ALA A 941 -9.42 -52.41 29.31
C ALA A 941 -9.04 -53.61 28.42
N CYS A 942 -8.97 -54.83 28.97
CA CYS A 942 -8.41 -56.00 28.26
C CYS A 942 -9.46 -56.97 27.69
N TYR A 943 -10.74 -56.88 28.06
CA TYR A 943 -11.78 -57.80 27.63
C TYR A 943 -12.91 -57.12 26.84
N VAL A 944 -13.44 -57.83 25.84
CA VAL A 944 -14.64 -57.47 25.09
C VAL A 944 -15.85 -57.63 26.01
N ASP A 945 -16.76 -56.64 25.98
CA ASP A 945 -17.93 -56.65 26.84
C ASP A 945 -18.84 -57.85 26.53
N SER A 946 -19.38 -58.47 27.57
CA SER A 946 -20.13 -59.73 27.50
C SER A 946 -21.15 -59.82 28.64
N ASP A 947 -22.10 -60.74 28.51
CA ASP A 947 -23.23 -60.90 29.44
C ASP A 947 -22.77 -60.90 30.90
N GLU A 948 -23.56 -60.25 31.78
CA GLU A 948 -23.15 -59.99 33.18
C GLU A 948 -22.72 -61.27 33.93
N VAL A 949 -23.32 -62.41 33.59
CA VAL A 949 -22.96 -63.72 34.14
C VAL A 949 -21.53 -64.13 33.79
N ASP A 950 -21.12 -64.00 32.53
CA ASP A 950 -19.74 -64.29 32.09
C ASP A 950 -18.75 -63.33 32.76
N LYS A 951 -19.10 -62.02 32.76
CA LYS A 951 -18.32 -60.93 33.34
C LYS A 951 -18.10 -61.11 34.86
N ALA A 952 -19.12 -61.58 35.58
CA ALA A 952 -19.04 -61.90 37.01
C ALA A 952 -18.12 -63.09 37.30
N HIS A 953 -18.25 -64.20 36.57
CA HIS A 953 -17.35 -65.36 36.70
C HIS A 953 -15.89 -64.99 36.34
N GLN A 954 -15.69 -64.07 35.40
CA GLN A 954 -14.36 -63.57 35.04
C GLN A 954 -13.77 -62.67 36.13
N ARG A 955 -14.59 -61.82 36.76
CA ARG A 955 -14.20 -61.02 37.94
C ARG A 955 -13.71 -61.91 39.08
N GLU A 956 -14.47 -62.94 39.45
CA GLU A 956 -14.11 -63.86 40.53
C GLU A 956 -12.76 -64.56 40.25
N ARG A 957 -12.56 -65.05 39.02
CA ARG A 957 -11.30 -65.71 38.62
C ARG A 957 -10.09 -64.77 38.69
N LEU A 958 -10.24 -63.49 38.33
CA LEU A 958 -9.17 -62.50 38.46
C LEU A 958 -8.84 -62.21 39.93
N ILE A 959 -9.87 -62.02 40.78
CA ILE A 959 -9.70 -61.82 42.23
C ILE A 959 -8.92 -62.97 42.86
N GLN A 960 -9.33 -64.22 42.60
CA GLN A 960 -8.65 -65.41 43.13
C GLN A 960 -7.19 -65.51 42.65
N TYR A 961 -6.91 -65.17 41.38
CA TYR A 961 -5.55 -65.18 40.86
C TYR A 961 -4.66 -64.09 41.49
N PHE A 962 -5.16 -62.87 41.69
CA PHE A 962 -4.38 -61.78 42.29
C PHE A 962 -4.18 -61.95 43.80
N ILE A 963 -5.12 -62.59 44.52
CA ILE A 963 -4.89 -63.04 45.90
C ILE A 963 -3.79 -64.11 45.92
N GLY A 964 -3.85 -65.10 45.02
CA GLY A 964 -2.82 -66.14 44.90
C GLY A 964 -1.41 -65.59 44.64
N LEU A 965 -1.27 -64.64 43.71
CA LEU A 965 0.00 -63.96 43.42
C LEU A 965 0.58 -63.17 44.60
N LYS A 966 -0.28 -62.64 45.49
CA LYS A 966 0.18 -61.96 46.71
C LYS A 966 0.63 -62.92 47.82
N SER A 967 0.23 -64.19 47.77
CA SER A 967 0.80 -65.26 48.60
C SER A 967 2.01 -65.97 47.98
N GLU A 968 2.05 -66.10 46.65
CA GLU A 968 3.12 -66.79 45.91
C GLU A 968 3.37 -66.07 44.57
N SER A 969 4.41 -65.23 44.49
CA SER A 969 4.76 -64.47 43.28
C SER A 969 5.23 -65.34 42.10
N GLU A 970 5.58 -66.60 42.37
CA GLU A 970 5.94 -67.62 41.37
C GLU A 970 4.70 -68.29 40.72
N MET A 971 3.49 -68.07 41.25
CA MET A 971 2.27 -68.80 40.91
C MET A 971 1.95 -68.79 39.41
N ARG A 972 1.85 -69.99 38.82
CA ARG A 972 1.51 -70.18 37.41
C ARG A 972 0.01 -70.41 37.19
N MET A 973 -0.52 -69.84 36.12
CA MET A 973 -1.89 -70.11 35.66
C MET A 973 -2.01 -71.55 35.16
N ASN A 974 -2.96 -72.33 35.68
CA ASN A 974 -3.28 -73.65 35.15
C ASN A 974 -4.00 -73.55 33.78
N ILE A 975 -4.07 -74.66 33.03
CA ILE A 975 -4.61 -74.67 31.67
C ILE A 975 -6.06 -74.17 31.57
N ASN A 976 -6.89 -74.41 32.58
CA ASN A 976 -8.29 -73.98 32.62
C ASN A 976 -8.40 -72.48 32.89
N CYS A 977 -7.57 -71.93 33.78
CA CYS A 977 -7.47 -70.49 34.01
C CYS A 977 -6.96 -69.75 32.76
N VAL A 978 -5.95 -70.27 32.07
CA VAL A 978 -5.44 -69.68 30.83
C VAL A 978 -6.49 -69.67 29.73
N ASN A 979 -7.23 -70.78 29.55
CA ASN A 979 -8.31 -70.84 28.56
C ASN A 979 -9.47 -69.89 28.92
N ALA A 980 -9.80 -69.75 30.21
CA ALA A 980 -10.78 -68.76 30.68
C ALA A 980 -10.32 -67.32 30.43
N PHE A 981 -9.07 -66.97 30.76
CA PHE A 981 -8.51 -65.63 30.55
C PHE A 981 -8.20 -65.30 29.08
N ARG A 982 -8.30 -66.27 28.15
CA ARG A 982 -8.25 -66.04 26.70
C ARG A 982 -9.64 -65.90 26.06
N LYS A 983 -10.72 -66.27 26.75
CA LYS A 983 -12.09 -66.02 26.28
C LYS A 983 -12.34 -64.51 26.29
N ASN A 984 -12.90 -63.99 25.20
CA ASN A 984 -13.28 -62.59 25.02
C ASN A 984 -12.14 -61.56 25.24
N LEU A 985 -10.87 -61.97 25.19
CA LEU A 985 -9.73 -61.05 25.25
C LEU A 985 -9.74 -60.15 23.99
N LYS A 986 -9.44 -58.85 24.14
CA LYS A 986 -9.37 -57.89 23.02
C LYS A 986 -8.17 -58.15 22.11
#